data_AF-A0A6P1ZSS9-F1
#
_entry.id   AF-A0A6P1ZSS9-F1
#
_cell.length_a   1.000
_cell.length_b   1.000
_cell.length_c   1.000
_cell.angle_alpha   90.00
_cell.angle_beta   90.00
_cell.angle_gamma   90.00
#
_symmetry.space_group_name_H-M   'P 1'
#
loop_
_entity.id
_entity.type
_entity.pdbx_description
1 polymer ?
#
loop_
_entity_poly.entity_id
_entity_poly.type
_entity_poly.pdbx_seq_one_letter_code
_entity_poly.pdbx_strand_id
1 'polypeptide(L)'
;MNNRERKFYTEKLTPDQSLDNATPVKCKVCQSDSHIFAKGIVLGKHEIDYFQCSHCGFIQTEEPYWLEEAYSEAIAGTDVGLVLRNNGLSHTSARILFHLFNHEAKFLDYGGGYGLFVRMMRDLGFNFYWIDKFCKNLFAKGFETDQSTNELYELVTAFEVFEHFVNPIEEIEHILKYSQNILFSTELLPENNPKPSEWWYYAPHEGQHISIYTLKSLTVIADKYDLNLYSNGTSLHLLTNKSLEPNVFNNLCQSQSLKFKKESLLQSDYSQAVTALIRHHSNLVNFNVNCTDSRTKKSTILIDGVFFQLYKTGIARVWKSLLEEWKNNGFAKHIIVLDRAGTAPKIPGIRYRNIEAYDYNNTDADREMLQQVCDQEGADLFISSYYTNPHTTPSVFMAYDMIPEVMGWDMNNPMWQAKHQAIQTASSYIAISENTARDLASCFPDIQLQTVTVAHCGVSNTFSPAKPEEVNVFRNRYGITKPYFLLVGAGSGYKNGILFFKAFAQLASSNGFEIILTGSGGVLAPNFRAYTSGSIVHTLQLSDEELAIAYSGALALVYPSKYEGFGMPIIEAMASGCPVITCRNASIPEVAGEAAIYVNDDDVDGLANGLCEVQKPSIRQALMAAGLMQAQKFSWSNMAETVSSVLIEATLVSLNLKEINFIIFPDWSQPEESIGLELEKVFKVVASHPDSEKTTLLVNTNNIAVEDAELFLSSVVMNILMQEDLDITEGLEISLVADLADIQWETLLPRIRGKILLEHEDQNGLIQAKAETITAYELENLNPIRDEQFFFA
;
A
#
# COMPACT_ATOMS: atom_id res chain seq x y z
N MET A 1 -33.24 -42.23 18.39
CA MET A 1 -32.86 -43.31 19.33
C MET A 1 -31.86 -42.75 20.33
N ASN A 2 -32.27 -42.76 21.61
CA ASN A 2 -31.55 -42.61 22.89
C ASN A 2 -30.61 -41.39 23.11
N ASN A 3 -30.97 -40.38 23.92
CA ASN A 3 -31.13 -40.29 25.40
C ASN A 3 -29.87 -40.57 26.24
N ARG A 4 -29.41 -39.55 26.99
CA ARG A 4 -29.30 -39.63 28.47
C ARG A 4 -29.14 -38.24 29.13
N GLU A 5 -30.11 -37.95 30.00
CA GLU A 5 -30.25 -36.83 30.94
C GLU A 5 -29.19 -36.83 32.06
N ARG A 6 -29.01 -35.69 32.75
CA ARG A 6 -28.81 -35.65 34.21
C ARG A 6 -29.53 -34.44 34.83
N LYS A 7 -30.01 -34.68 36.05
CA LYS A 7 -31.14 -34.06 36.76
C LYS A 7 -30.73 -32.89 37.64
N PHE A 8 -31.71 -32.01 37.83
CA PHE A 8 -31.88 -31.06 38.92
C PHE A 8 -31.80 -31.73 40.31
N TYR A 9 -31.19 -31.03 41.26
CA TYR A 9 -31.50 -31.14 42.70
C TYR A 9 -31.85 -29.75 43.23
N THR A 10 -33.07 -29.61 43.72
CA THR A 10 -33.56 -28.51 44.57
C THR A 10 -33.39 -28.90 46.03
N GLU A 11 -32.73 -28.07 46.83
CA GLU A 11 -32.94 -28.04 48.29
C GLU A 11 -33.33 -26.62 48.72
N LYS A 12 -34.43 -26.55 49.47
CA LYS A 12 -34.96 -25.36 50.12
C LYS A 12 -34.15 -25.06 51.37
N LEU A 13 -33.75 -23.80 51.57
CA LEU A 13 -33.45 -23.24 52.89
C LEU A 13 -34.31 -21.99 53.11
N THR A 14 -35.08 -22.02 54.20
CA THR A 14 -35.87 -20.92 54.77
C THR A 14 -34.99 -19.94 55.55
N PRO A 15 -35.47 -18.71 55.81
CA PRO A 15 -34.67 -17.58 56.29
C PRO A 15 -34.47 -17.63 57.80
N ASP A 16 -33.30 -17.24 58.31
CA ASP A 16 -33.15 -16.04 59.16
C ASP A 16 -31.70 -15.83 59.64
N GLN A 17 -31.39 -14.56 59.91
CA GLN A 17 -30.45 -14.04 60.91
C GLN A 17 -28.96 -14.44 60.83
N SER A 18 -28.15 -13.53 60.27
CA SER A 18 -27.27 -12.66 61.08
C SER A 18 -26.23 -11.98 60.17
N LEU A 19 -26.42 -10.71 59.81
CA LEU A 19 -25.34 -9.83 59.33
C LEU A 19 -25.68 -8.36 59.61
N ASP A 20 -26.45 -8.08 60.66
CA ASP A 20 -26.56 -6.75 61.25
C ASP A 20 -25.43 -6.59 62.26
N ASN A 21 -24.28 -6.09 61.81
CA ASN A 21 -23.26 -5.33 62.57
C ASN A 21 -21.94 -5.18 61.79
N ALA A 22 -21.98 -5.09 60.46
CA ALA A 22 -20.85 -4.52 59.71
C ALA A 22 -21.00 -3.00 59.72
N THR A 23 -19.97 -2.28 60.14
CA THR A 23 -19.89 -0.82 60.07
C THR A 23 -20.33 -0.36 58.66
N PRO A 24 -21.31 0.55 58.51
CA PRO A 24 -21.77 0.95 57.18
C PRO A 24 -20.61 1.58 56.42
N VAL A 25 -20.29 1.01 55.25
CA VAL A 25 -19.27 1.54 54.35
C VAL A 25 -19.75 2.90 53.86
N LYS A 26 -18.94 3.93 54.06
CA LYS A 26 -19.29 5.30 53.62
C LYS A 26 -19.10 5.42 52.11
N CYS A 27 -20.06 6.07 51.47
CA CYS A 27 -19.97 6.42 50.06
C CYS A 27 -18.80 7.38 49.82
N LYS A 28 -17.88 7.01 48.93
CA LYS A 28 -16.70 7.79 48.60
C LYS A 28 -17.01 9.11 47.87
N VAL A 29 -18.23 9.28 47.36
CA VAL A 29 -18.71 10.52 46.72
C VAL A 29 -19.43 11.45 47.71
N CYS A 30 -20.47 10.95 48.39
CA CYS A 30 -21.39 11.80 49.18
C CYS A 30 -21.38 11.54 50.70
N GLN A 31 -20.52 10.64 51.20
CA GLN A 31 -20.38 10.29 52.62
C GLN A 31 -21.65 9.71 53.30
N SER A 32 -22.71 9.45 52.55
CA SER A 32 -23.90 8.71 53.03
C SER A 32 -23.60 7.21 53.17
N ASP A 33 -24.47 6.49 53.88
CA ASP A 33 -24.31 5.05 54.09
C ASP A 33 -24.54 4.25 52.80
N SER A 34 -23.63 3.34 52.51
CA SER A 34 -23.73 2.34 51.44
C SER A 34 -24.08 0.97 52.01
N HIS A 35 -24.91 0.23 51.30
CA HIS A 35 -25.29 -1.14 51.64
C HIS A 35 -24.62 -2.13 50.67
N ILE A 36 -24.47 -3.39 51.08
CA ILE A 36 -23.95 -4.45 50.19
C ILE A 36 -24.89 -4.59 49.00
N PHE A 37 -24.33 -4.41 47.81
CA PHE A 37 -25.04 -4.46 46.53
C PHE A 37 -24.89 -5.82 45.85
N ALA A 38 -23.68 -6.35 45.75
CA ALA A 38 -23.38 -7.60 45.09
C ALA A 38 -22.04 -8.18 45.59
N LYS A 39 -21.82 -9.47 45.34
CA LYS A 39 -20.51 -10.10 45.43
C LYS A 39 -19.99 -10.39 44.03
N GLY A 40 -18.68 -10.33 43.83
CA GLY A 40 -18.05 -10.65 42.55
C GLY A 40 -16.71 -11.35 42.74
N ILE A 41 -16.21 -11.94 41.64
CA ILE A 41 -14.85 -12.47 41.55
C ILE A 41 -14.11 -11.63 40.51
N VAL A 42 -13.06 -10.92 40.93
CA VAL A 42 -12.21 -10.13 40.02
C VAL A 42 -10.88 -10.84 39.72
N LEU A 43 -10.32 -10.59 38.54
CA LEU A 43 -9.14 -11.27 38.00
C LEU A 43 -9.27 -12.82 38.02
N GLY A 44 -10.51 -13.33 38.05
CA GLY A 44 -10.82 -14.75 38.16
C GLY A 44 -10.44 -15.41 39.49
N LYS A 45 -10.03 -14.65 40.52
CA LYS A 45 -9.49 -15.23 41.76
C LYS A 45 -9.77 -14.48 43.06
N HIS A 46 -10.04 -13.18 43.03
CA HIS A 46 -10.27 -12.38 44.24
C HIS A 46 -11.78 -12.21 44.46
N GLU A 47 -12.31 -12.74 45.57
CA GLU A 47 -13.69 -12.51 45.97
C GLU A 47 -13.83 -11.13 46.61
N ILE A 48 -14.74 -10.31 46.10
CA ILE A 48 -14.92 -8.92 46.55
C ILE A 48 -16.39 -8.58 46.76
N ASP A 49 -16.63 -7.60 47.63
CA ASP A 49 -17.96 -7.02 47.86
C ASP A 49 -18.11 -5.66 47.13
N TYR A 50 -19.23 -5.48 46.42
CA TYR A 50 -19.69 -4.20 45.87
C TYR A 50 -20.73 -3.58 46.79
N PHE A 51 -20.64 -2.26 47.01
CA PHE A 51 -21.53 -1.48 47.87
C PHE A 51 -22.21 -0.37 47.08
N GLN A 52 -23.53 -0.21 47.23
CA GLN A 52 -24.30 0.84 46.58
C GLN A 52 -24.72 1.91 47.61
N CYS A 53 -24.46 3.17 47.28
CA CYS A 53 -24.85 4.30 48.12
C CYS A 53 -26.36 4.48 48.13
N SER A 54 -26.95 4.57 49.34
CA SER A 54 -28.39 4.74 49.51
C SER A 54 -28.89 6.14 49.11
N HIS A 55 -28.00 7.12 49.00
CA HIS A 55 -28.35 8.50 48.64
C HIS A 55 -28.15 8.79 47.15
N CYS A 56 -26.93 8.65 46.63
CA CYS A 56 -26.60 9.00 45.26
C CYS A 56 -26.55 7.80 44.30
N GLY A 57 -26.68 6.56 44.78
CA GLY A 57 -26.67 5.36 43.94
C GLY A 57 -25.30 4.94 43.38
N PHE A 58 -24.23 5.71 43.68
CA PHE A 58 -22.84 5.35 43.35
C PHE A 58 -22.50 3.95 43.87
N ILE A 59 -21.82 3.16 43.05
CA ILE A 59 -21.36 1.81 43.44
C ILE A 59 -19.84 1.83 43.56
N GLN A 60 -19.35 1.26 44.64
CA GLN A 60 -17.92 1.16 44.94
C GLN A 60 -17.59 -0.23 45.45
N THR A 61 -16.34 -0.64 45.34
CA THR A 61 -15.84 -1.84 46.03
C THR A 61 -15.42 -1.51 47.47
N GLU A 62 -15.06 -2.55 48.22
CA GLU A 62 -14.18 -2.41 49.38
C GLU A 62 -12.81 -1.84 48.98
N GLU A 63 -11.93 -1.62 49.97
CA GLU A 63 -10.57 -1.15 49.70
C GLU A 63 -9.84 -2.14 48.77
N PRO A 64 -9.48 -1.71 47.54
CA PRO A 64 -9.23 -2.65 46.46
C PRO A 64 -7.78 -3.14 46.48
N TYR A 65 -7.51 -4.10 47.36
CA TYR A 65 -6.17 -4.64 47.63
C TYR A 65 -5.51 -5.38 46.44
N TRP A 66 -6.27 -5.65 45.37
CA TRP A 66 -5.80 -6.35 44.16
C TRP A 66 -5.33 -5.41 43.04
N LEU A 67 -5.51 -4.09 43.17
CA LEU A 67 -5.25 -3.17 42.05
C LEU A 67 -3.81 -3.19 41.55
N GLU A 68 -2.81 -3.38 42.42
CA GLU A 68 -1.41 -3.49 41.97
C GLU A 68 -1.24 -4.62 40.95
N GLU A 69 -1.97 -5.72 41.11
CA GLU A 69 -1.99 -6.80 40.13
C GLU A 69 -2.79 -6.43 38.89
N ALA A 70 -3.96 -5.80 39.04
CA ALA A 70 -4.78 -5.36 37.91
C ALA A 70 -4.03 -4.38 37.00
N TYR A 71 -3.12 -3.57 37.55
CA TYR A 71 -2.28 -2.62 36.80
C TYR A 71 -0.92 -3.17 36.37
N SER A 72 -0.66 -4.49 36.48
CA SER A 72 0.57 -5.06 35.90
C SER A 72 0.61 -4.87 34.38
N GLU A 73 -0.57 -4.79 33.75
CA GLU A 73 -0.75 -4.33 32.37
C GLU A 73 -1.70 -3.13 32.39
N ALA A 74 -1.16 -1.93 32.13
CA ALA A 74 -1.91 -0.67 32.26
C ALA A 74 -3.06 -0.53 31.25
N ILE A 75 -2.98 -1.22 30.10
CA ILE A 75 -4.08 -1.38 29.16
C ILE A 75 -4.29 -2.87 28.96
N ALA A 76 -5.50 -3.36 29.26
CA ALA A 76 -5.83 -4.77 29.13
C ALA A 76 -5.85 -5.19 27.65
N GLY A 77 -5.34 -6.39 27.34
CA GLY A 77 -5.39 -6.94 25.98
C GLY A 77 -6.82 -7.16 25.43
N THR A 78 -7.83 -7.06 26.30
CA THR A 78 -9.26 -7.09 25.99
C THR A 78 -9.81 -5.76 25.49
N ASP A 79 -9.09 -4.63 25.67
CA ASP A 79 -9.48 -3.32 25.15
C ASP A 79 -9.18 -3.17 23.64
N VAL A 80 -9.84 -4.01 22.84
CA VAL A 80 -9.72 -4.02 21.38
C VAL A 80 -10.35 -2.78 20.70
N GLY A 81 -11.07 -1.96 21.48
CA GLY A 81 -11.76 -0.75 21.00
C GLY A 81 -10.93 0.53 21.03
N LEU A 82 -9.70 0.49 21.56
CA LEU A 82 -8.88 1.66 21.88
C LEU A 82 -8.80 2.69 20.73
N VAL A 83 -8.45 2.26 19.51
CA VAL A 83 -8.29 3.17 18.36
C VAL A 83 -9.63 3.76 17.90
N LEU A 84 -10.65 2.91 17.77
CA LEU A 84 -11.99 3.34 17.34
C LEU A 84 -12.57 4.35 18.32
N ARG A 85 -12.41 4.09 19.63
CA ARG A 85 -12.85 4.98 20.72
C ARG A 85 -12.13 6.32 20.67
N ASN A 86 -10.79 6.32 20.60
CA ASN A 86 -9.99 7.53 20.50
C ASN A 86 -10.38 8.38 19.28
N ASN A 87 -10.63 7.75 18.13
CA ASN A 87 -11.09 8.44 16.93
C ASN A 87 -12.48 9.10 17.13
N GLY A 88 -13.43 8.39 17.73
CA GLY A 88 -14.76 8.95 18.04
C GLY A 88 -14.71 10.10 19.05
N LEU A 89 -13.92 9.93 20.11
CA LEU A 89 -13.72 10.94 21.15
C LEU A 89 -13.00 12.18 20.61
N SER A 90 -12.00 12.05 19.75
CA SER A 90 -11.24 13.19 19.22
C SER A 90 -12.15 14.11 18.39
N HIS A 91 -12.96 13.54 17.50
CA HIS A 91 -13.92 14.29 16.70
C HIS A 91 -14.99 14.97 17.55
N THR A 92 -15.45 14.30 18.61
CA THR A 92 -16.48 14.84 19.52
C THR A 92 -15.93 15.97 20.39
N SER A 93 -14.76 15.75 20.99
CA SER A 93 -14.04 16.75 21.78
C SER A 93 -13.70 17.97 20.94
N ALA A 94 -13.19 17.79 19.72
CA ALA A 94 -12.86 18.89 18.83
C ALA A 94 -14.09 19.80 18.55
N ARG A 95 -15.28 19.21 18.36
CA ARG A 95 -16.53 19.98 18.21
C ARG A 95 -16.90 20.75 19.47
N ILE A 96 -16.82 20.09 20.63
CA ILE A 96 -17.13 20.70 21.93
C ILE A 96 -16.19 21.88 22.19
N LEU A 97 -14.89 21.67 22.02
CA LEU A 97 -13.87 22.69 22.23
C LEU A 97 -14.02 23.86 21.29
N PHE A 98 -14.22 23.61 19.99
CA PHE A 98 -14.37 24.66 18.99
C PHE A 98 -15.56 25.58 19.29
N HIS A 99 -16.70 25.03 19.72
CA HIS A 99 -17.94 25.79 19.87
C HIS A 99 -18.17 26.36 21.28
N LEU A 100 -17.61 25.74 22.33
CA LEU A 100 -17.93 26.09 23.73
C LEU A 100 -16.75 26.67 24.52
N PHE A 101 -15.52 26.47 24.04
CA PHE A 101 -14.29 26.84 24.76
C PHE A 101 -13.35 27.68 23.89
N ASN A 102 -12.34 28.28 24.53
CA ASN A 102 -11.28 28.94 23.78
C ASN A 102 -10.40 27.90 23.08
N HIS A 103 -10.72 27.58 21.82
CA HIS A 103 -10.04 26.54 21.05
C HIS A 103 -8.59 26.87 20.63
N GLU A 104 -8.08 28.06 20.97
CA GLU A 104 -6.67 28.44 20.83
C GLU A 104 -5.87 28.24 22.13
N ALA A 105 -6.52 27.86 23.23
CA ALA A 105 -5.87 27.64 24.52
C ALA A 105 -5.15 26.28 24.62
N LYS A 106 -4.46 26.05 25.75
CA LYS A 106 -3.88 24.75 26.09
C LYS A 106 -4.94 23.82 26.69
N PHE A 107 -4.86 22.54 26.36
CA PHE A 107 -5.70 21.47 26.90
C PHE A 107 -4.83 20.35 27.47
N LEU A 108 -5.37 19.58 28.41
CA LEU A 108 -4.66 18.47 29.05
C LEU A 108 -5.51 17.21 28.97
N ASP A 109 -4.90 16.08 28.63
CA ASP A 109 -5.54 14.77 28.73
C ASP A 109 -5.00 14.00 29.95
N TYR A 110 -5.87 13.84 30.95
CA TYR A 110 -5.59 13.20 32.24
C TYR A 110 -5.91 11.71 32.20
N GLY A 111 -4.88 10.89 32.40
CA GLY A 111 -4.93 9.46 32.12
C GLY A 111 -4.92 9.18 30.61
N GLY A 112 -4.07 9.89 29.88
CA GLY A 112 -4.04 9.86 28.41
C GLY A 112 -3.52 8.56 27.79
N GLY A 113 -3.34 7.49 28.57
CA GLY A 113 -2.89 6.18 28.10
C GLY A 113 -1.55 6.27 27.34
N TYR A 114 -1.45 5.63 26.18
CA TYR A 114 -0.26 5.72 25.33
C TYR A 114 -0.10 7.07 24.59
N GLY A 115 -1.02 8.04 24.79
CA GLY A 115 -0.96 9.38 24.18
C GLY A 115 -1.62 9.49 22.81
N LEU A 116 -2.41 8.48 22.39
CA LEU A 116 -3.06 8.46 21.07
C LEU A 116 -4.09 9.59 20.92
N PHE A 117 -4.92 9.82 21.94
CA PHE A 117 -5.91 10.91 21.95
C PHE A 117 -5.23 12.27 21.76
N VAL A 118 -4.18 12.53 22.55
CA VAL A 118 -3.39 13.78 22.48
C VAL A 118 -2.84 14.00 21.08
N ARG A 119 -2.24 12.97 20.47
CA ARG A 119 -1.75 13.05 19.08
C ARG A 119 -2.87 13.41 18.11
N MET A 120 -4.01 12.70 18.16
CA MET A 120 -5.16 12.99 17.31
C MET A 120 -5.68 14.42 17.46
N MET A 121 -5.75 14.93 18.70
CA MET A 121 -6.21 16.31 18.94
C MET A 121 -5.24 17.36 18.43
N ARG A 122 -3.93 17.14 18.55
CA ARG A 122 -2.90 18.02 17.98
C ARG A 122 -2.89 18.01 16.46
N ASP A 123 -3.12 16.85 15.85
CA ASP A 123 -3.25 16.73 14.40
C ASP A 123 -4.50 17.46 13.88
N LEU A 124 -5.58 17.53 14.69
CA LEU A 124 -6.76 18.37 14.46
C LEU A 124 -6.55 19.87 14.81
N GLY A 125 -5.36 20.24 15.26
CA GLY A 125 -4.96 21.62 15.55
C GLY A 125 -5.03 22.03 17.01
N PHE A 126 -5.57 21.22 17.91
CA PHE A 126 -5.78 21.62 19.32
C PHE A 126 -4.53 21.36 20.16
N ASN A 127 -4.10 22.35 20.94
CA ASN A 127 -2.85 22.30 21.71
C ASN A 127 -2.98 21.45 22.99
N PHE A 128 -3.05 20.13 22.83
CA PHE A 128 -3.17 19.15 23.90
C PHE A 128 -1.82 18.73 24.47
N TYR A 129 -1.82 18.49 25.78
CA TYR A 129 -0.71 17.93 26.56
C TYR A 129 -1.15 16.62 27.22
N TRP A 130 -0.18 15.79 27.59
CA TRP A 130 -0.38 14.43 28.08
C TRP A 130 0.03 14.30 29.55
N ILE A 131 -0.76 13.57 30.34
CA ILE A 131 -0.36 13.05 31.65
C ILE A 131 -0.99 11.67 31.89
N ASP A 132 -0.19 10.71 32.34
CA ASP A 132 -0.67 9.41 32.81
C ASP A 132 0.28 8.85 33.89
N LYS A 133 -0.28 8.14 34.88
CA LYS A 133 0.48 7.56 35.99
C LYS A 133 1.02 6.15 35.69
N PHE A 134 0.34 5.41 34.81
CA PHE A 134 0.55 3.98 34.58
C PHE A 134 1.06 3.67 33.18
N CYS A 135 0.74 4.50 32.19
CA CYS A 135 1.14 4.32 30.80
C CYS A 135 2.41 5.12 30.44
N LYS A 136 3.15 4.62 29.45
CA LYS A 136 4.21 5.39 28.79
C LYS A 136 3.61 6.20 27.65
N ASN A 137 4.03 7.45 27.50
CA ASN A 137 3.68 8.22 26.33
C ASN A 137 4.41 7.69 25.08
N LEU A 138 3.67 7.11 24.13
CA LEU A 138 4.22 6.56 22.89
C LEU A 138 3.97 7.49 21.70
N PHE A 139 2.77 8.06 21.61
CA PHE A 139 2.29 8.80 20.42
C PHE A 139 2.45 10.32 20.51
N ALA A 140 2.57 10.88 21.72
CA ALA A 140 2.64 12.32 21.95
C ALA A 140 3.89 12.74 22.75
N LYS A 141 5.02 12.06 22.53
CA LYS A 141 6.29 12.34 23.24
C LYS A 141 6.72 13.79 23.09
N GLY A 142 7.19 14.39 24.18
CA GLY A 142 7.59 15.80 24.23
C GLY A 142 6.45 16.76 24.56
N PHE A 143 5.23 16.24 24.74
CA PHE A 143 4.04 16.98 25.17
C PHE A 143 3.55 16.54 26.55
N GLU A 144 4.43 15.95 27.36
CA GLU A 144 4.16 15.68 28.77
C GLU A 144 3.94 17.01 29.52
N THR A 145 2.97 17.04 30.43
CA THR A 145 2.81 18.19 31.32
C THR A 145 4.00 18.30 32.28
N ASP A 146 4.51 19.51 32.47
CA ASP A 146 5.49 19.79 33.52
C ASP A 146 4.76 20.03 34.84
N GLN A 147 4.72 19.01 35.70
CA GLN A 147 4.07 19.08 37.02
C GLN A 147 4.70 20.13 37.96
N SER A 148 5.87 20.69 37.63
CA SER A 148 6.49 21.77 38.40
C SER A 148 5.96 23.16 38.04
N THR A 149 5.26 23.28 36.91
CA THR A 149 4.66 24.54 36.44
C THR A 149 3.21 24.62 36.88
N ASN A 150 2.82 25.74 37.49
CA ASN A 150 1.44 25.98 37.92
C ASN A 150 0.57 26.45 36.73
N GLU A 151 0.77 25.85 35.55
CA GLU A 151 0.09 26.22 34.31
C GLU A 151 -1.38 25.77 34.34
N LEU A 152 -2.28 26.67 33.97
CA LEU A 152 -3.72 26.43 33.89
C LEU A 152 -4.12 26.07 32.45
N TYR A 153 -4.99 25.07 32.32
CA TYR A 153 -5.54 24.60 31.04
C TYR A 153 -6.99 25.08 30.88
N GLU A 154 -7.40 25.38 29.64
CA GLU A 154 -8.80 25.78 29.37
C GLU A 154 -9.77 24.64 29.68
N LEU A 155 -9.39 23.39 29.40
CA LEU A 155 -10.17 22.20 29.72
C LEU A 155 -9.25 20.98 29.89
N VAL A 156 -9.62 20.09 30.82
CA VAL A 156 -9.01 18.77 31.00
C VAL A 156 -9.93 17.69 30.45
N THR A 157 -9.42 16.81 29.59
CA THR A 157 -10.09 15.56 29.23
C THR A 157 -9.69 14.44 30.19
N ALA A 158 -10.61 13.54 30.49
CA ALA A 158 -10.39 12.42 31.40
C ALA A 158 -11.24 11.22 30.95
N PHE A 159 -10.76 10.49 29.93
CA PHE A 159 -11.51 9.42 29.31
C PHE A 159 -11.11 8.04 29.85
N GLU A 160 -12.10 7.24 30.26
CA GLU A 160 -11.92 5.90 30.84
C GLU A 160 -11.01 5.91 32.07
N VAL A 161 -11.19 6.89 32.97
CA VAL A 161 -10.42 6.99 34.22
C VAL A 161 -11.30 7.05 35.47
N PHE A 162 -12.55 7.51 35.33
CA PHE A 162 -13.43 7.77 36.46
C PHE A 162 -13.79 6.46 37.17
N GLU A 163 -14.01 5.40 36.40
CA GLU A 163 -14.31 4.05 36.84
C GLU A 163 -13.18 3.40 37.64
N HIS A 164 -11.98 3.93 37.53
CA HIS A 164 -10.76 3.43 38.14
C HIS A 164 -10.38 4.16 39.43
N PHE A 165 -11.05 5.27 39.76
CA PHE A 165 -10.70 6.06 40.94
C PHE A 165 -11.02 5.32 42.23
N VAL A 166 -9.98 5.01 43.02
CA VAL A 166 -10.15 4.47 44.37
C VAL A 166 -10.84 5.48 45.27
N ASN A 167 -10.47 6.76 45.16
CA ASN A 167 -11.06 7.88 45.87
C ASN A 167 -11.48 8.97 44.86
N PRO A 168 -12.69 8.89 44.28
CA PRO A 168 -13.13 9.80 43.23
C PRO A 168 -13.00 11.29 43.57
N ILE A 169 -13.31 11.65 44.82
CA ILE A 169 -13.27 13.04 45.29
C ILE A 169 -11.84 13.60 45.29
N GLU A 170 -10.86 12.82 45.73
CA GLU A 170 -9.46 13.26 45.80
C GLU A 170 -8.87 13.41 44.39
N GLU A 171 -9.17 12.48 43.49
CA GLU A 171 -8.72 12.54 42.08
C GLU A 171 -9.36 13.70 41.33
N ILE A 172 -10.65 13.97 41.55
CA ILE A 172 -11.31 15.15 40.96
C ILE A 172 -10.71 16.44 41.51
N GLU A 173 -10.38 16.51 42.80
CA GLU A 173 -9.64 17.66 43.38
C GLU A 173 -8.25 17.83 42.77
N HIS A 174 -7.59 16.75 42.34
CA HIS A 174 -6.36 16.83 41.59
C HIS A 174 -6.56 17.38 40.18
N ILE A 175 -7.57 16.88 39.45
CA ILE A 175 -7.91 17.37 38.11
C ILE A 175 -8.28 18.86 38.15
N LEU A 176 -9.03 19.29 39.17
CA LEU A 176 -9.47 20.69 39.35
C LEU A 176 -8.32 21.68 39.61
N LYS A 177 -7.11 21.20 39.96
CA LYS A 177 -5.91 22.04 40.02
C LYS A 177 -5.47 22.51 38.63
N TYR A 178 -5.77 21.75 37.58
CA TYR A 178 -5.41 22.06 36.20
C TYR A 178 -6.49 22.88 35.48
N SER A 179 -7.76 22.56 35.68
CA SER A 179 -8.88 23.29 35.07
C SER A 179 -10.20 23.13 35.82
N GLN A 180 -11.06 24.15 35.75
CA GLN A 180 -12.45 24.10 36.22
C GLN A 180 -13.41 23.51 35.16
N ASN A 181 -12.89 23.13 33.99
CA ASN A 181 -13.64 22.49 32.92
C ASN A 181 -13.10 21.08 32.71
N ILE A 182 -13.96 20.06 32.88
CA ILE A 182 -13.59 18.65 32.79
C ILE A 182 -14.53 17.95 31.82
N LEU A 183 -14.03 17.49 30.69
CA LEU A 183 -14.75 16.62 29.75
C LEU A 183 -14.30 15.17 29.97
N PHE A 184 -15.18 14.31 30.44
CA PHE A 184 -14.79 12.96 30.86
C PHE A 184 -15.74 11.90 30.34
N SER A 185 -15.24 10.67 30.25
CA SER A 185 -16.06 9.50 29.94
C SER A 185 -16.17 8.57 31.14
N THR A 186 -17.38 8.09 31.34
CA THR A 186 -17.71 6.94 32.19
C THR A 186 -19.13 6.51 31.87
N GLU A 187 -19.39 5.22 31.72
CA GLU A 187 -20.75 4.73 31.49
C GLU A 187 -21.58 4.89 32.75
N LEU A 188 -22.74 5.53 32.62
CA LEU A 188 -23.70 5.64 33.71
C LEU A 188 -24.34 4.29 34.01
N LEU A 189 -24.46 3.97 35.30
CA LEU A 189 -25.22 2.82 35.76
C LEU A 189 -26.64 2.84 35.18
N PRO A 190 -27.03 1.82 34.40
CA PRO A 190 -28.35 1.76 33.79
C PRO A 190 -29.48 1.74 34.83
N GLU A 191 -30.67 2.23 34.46
CA GLU A 191 -31.83 2.31 35.36
C GLU A 191 -32.29 0.94 35.90
N ASN A 192 -32.05 -0.14 35.15
CA ASN A 192 -32.33 -1.50 35.62
C ASN A 192 -31.34 -2.00 36.69
N ASN A 193 -30.34 -1.19 37.08
CA ASN A 193 -29.39 -1.41 38.18
C ASN A 193 -28.74 -2.82 38.13
N PRO A 194 -28.09 -3.17 37.00
CA PRO A 194 -27.60 -4.52 36.75
C PRO A 194 -26.49 -4.91 37.74
N LYS A 195 -26.42 -6.21 38.07
CA LYS A 195 -25.34 -6.77 38.90
C LYS A 195 -24.04 -6.92 38.09
N PRO A 196 -22.87 -7.09 38.74
CA PRO A 196 -21.57 -7.21 38.06
C PRO A 196 -21.49 -8.28 36.96
N SER A 197 -22.26 -9.37 37.06
CA SER A 197 -22.32 -10.42 36.04
C SER A 197 -23.28 -10.11 34.86
N GLU A 198 -24.08 -9.06 34.96
CA GLU A 198 -25.19 -8.75 34.05
C GLU A 198 -24.86 -7.58 33.12
N TRP A 199 -23.82 -6.80 33.43
CA TRP A 199 -23.40 -5.65 32.64
C TRP A 199 -21.89 -5.65 32.45
N TRP A 200 -21.48 -5.68 31.18
CA TRP A 200 -20.08 -5.84 30.77
C TRP A 200 -19.15 -4.76 31.33
N TYR A 201 -19.67 -3.56 31.60
CA TYR A 201 -18.89 -2.41 32.07
C TYR A 201 -18.34 -2.56 33.51
N TYR A 202 -18.77 -3.58 34.27
CA TYR A 202 -18.09 -3.92 35.53
C TYR A 202 -16.72 -4.58 35.30
N ALA A 203 -16.47 -5.10 34.08
CA ALA A 203 -15.21 -5.71 33.65
C ALA A 203 -14.48 -6.54 34.73
N PRO A 204 -15.15 -7.52 35.39
CA PRO A 204 -14.55 -8.21 36.55
C PRO A 204 -13.30 -9.00 36.20
N HIS A 205 -13.15 -9.42 34.94
CA HIS A 205 -11.97 -10.12 34.46
C HIS A 205 -10.70 -9.25 34.46
N GLU A 206 -10.84 -7.92 34.31
CA GLU A 206 -9.73 -6.94 34.41
C GLU A 206 -9.60 -6.40 35.84
N GLY A 207 -10.70 -6.29 36.58
CA GLY A 207 -10.69 -5.90 37.99
C GLY A 207 -10.33 -4.43 38.25
N GLN A 208 -10.25 -3.59 37.21
CA GLN A 208 -9.90 -2.18 37.33
C GLN A 208 -11.13 -1.26 37.52
N HIS A 209 -12.34 -1.69 37.11
CA HIS A 209 -13.58 -0.91 37.23
C HIS A 209 -14.16 -1.05 38.65
N ILE A 210 -13.85 -0.10 39.52
CA ILE A 210 -14.16 -0.14 40.95
C ILE A 210 -15.12 0.95 41.42
N SER A 211 -15.39 1.95 40.57
CA SER A 211 -16.21 3.13 40.87
C SER A 211 -17.25 3.36 39.78
N ILE A 212 -18.52 2.99 40.01
CA ILE A 212 -19.57 3.09 39.00
C ILE A 212 -20.55 4.22 39.35
N TYR A 213 -20.73 5.15 38.42
CA TYR A 213 -21.45 6.39 38.65
C TYR A 213 -22.90 6.31 38.16
N THR A 214 -23.79 6.95 38.90
CA THR A 214 -25.12 7.35 38.43
C THR A 214 -25.10 8.84 38.07
N LEU A 215 -26.07 9.29 37.29
CA LEU A 215 -26.25 10.72 37.02
C LEU A 215 -26.38 11.54 38.32
N LYS A 216 -27.05 10.98 39.33
CA LYS A 216 -27.21 11.62 40.65
C LYS A 216 -25.88 11.74 41.39
N SER A 217 -25.00 10.74 41.31
CA SER A 217 -23.66 10.82 41.90
C SER A 217 -22.78 11.88 41.23
N LEU A 218 -22.83 12.01 39.90
CA LEU A 218 -22.16 13.09 39.19
C LEU A 218 -22.74 14.47 39.52
N THR A 219 -24.06 14.56 39.72
CA THR A 219 -24.72 15.81 40.16
C THR A 219 -24.23 16.24 41.54
N VAL A 220 -24.10 15.31 42.49
CA VAL A 220 -23.55 15.61 43.82
C VAL A 220 -22.10 16.09 43.75
N ILE A 221 -21.29 15.55 42.83
CA ILE A 221 -19.93 16.03 42.58
C ILE A 221 -19.96 17.46 42.04
N ALA A 222 -20.80 17.73 41.05
CA ALA A 222 -20.96 19.06 40.46
C ALA A 222 -21.36 20.11 41.52
N ASP A 223 -22.38 19.79 42.33
CA ASP A 223 -22.86 20.65 43.42
C ASP A 223 -21.76 20.92 44.47
N LYS A 224 -20.92 19.93 44.77
CA LYS A 224 -19.83 20.08 45.76
C LYS A 224 -18.80 21.12 45.34
N TYR A 225 -18.52 21.24 44.04
CA TYR A 225 -17.51 22.15 43.51
C TYR A 225 -18.10 23.39 42.80
N ASP A 226 -19.41 23.63 42.94
CA ASP A 226 -20.12 24.75 42.31
C ASP A 226 -19.96 24.76 40.77
N LEU A 227 -20.05 23.57 40.17
CA LEU A 227 -19.96 23.36 38.72
C LEU A 227 -21.30 22.92 38.15
N ASN A 228 -21.52 23.20 36.86
CA ASN A 228 -22.65 22.70 36.11
C ASN A 228 -22.30 21.34 35.48
N LEU A 229 -23.22 20.38 35.54
CA LEU A 229 -23.11 19.08 34.88
C LEU A 229 -23.93 19.03 33.59
N TYR A 230 -23.28 18.66 32.50
CA TYR A 230 -23.93 18.29 31.24
C TYR A 230 -23.57 16.86 30.88
N SER A 231 -24.55 16.08 30.42
CA SER A 231 -24.39 14.67 30.08
C SER A 231 -25.12 14.35 28.77
N ASN A 232 -24.55 13.44 27.97
CA ASN A 232 -25.26 12.87 26.82
C ASN A 232 -26.24 11.74 27.23
N GLY A 233 -26.34 11.44 28.53
CA GLY A 233 -27.21 10.40 29.09
C GLY A 233 -26.63 8.98 29.03
N THR A 234 -25.41 8.82 28.52
CA THR A 234 -24.71 7.53 28.41
C THR A 234 -23.31 7.68 28.99
N SER A 235 -22.29 7.86 28.14
CA SER A 235 -20.88 7.74 28.52
C SER A 235 -20.10 9.05 28.56
N LEU A 236 -20.60 10.17 28.00
CA LEU A 236 -19.82 11.41 27.88
C LEU A 236 -20.44 12.55 28.68
N HIS A 237 -19.63 13.21 29.50
CA HIS A 237 -20.07 14.20 30.50
C HIS A 237 -19.12 15.39 30.57
N LEU A 238 -19.65 16.56 30.92
CA LEU A 238 -18.91 17.81 31.07
C LEU A 238 -19.26 18.46 32.41
N LEU A 239 -18.24 18.69 33.24
CA LEU A 239 -18.30 19.59 34.40
C LEU A 239 -17.68 20.93 34.02
N THR A 240 -18.39 22.03 34.24
CA THR A 240 -17.90 23.37 33.89
C THR A 240 -18.56 24.46 34.72
N ASN A 241 -17.82 25.52 35.04
CA ASN A 241 -18.38 26.74 35.62
C ASN A 241 -19.19 27.59 34.60
N LYS A 242 -19.13 27.25 33.30
CA LYS A 242 -19.92 27.92 32.26
C LYS A 242 -21.39 27.49 32.32
N SER A 243 -22.28 28.48 32.20
CA SER A 243 -23.69 28.23 31.91
C SER A 243 -23.87 28.07 30.41
N LEU A 244 -24.30 26.89 29.97
CA LEU A 244 -24.52 26.54 28.57
C LEU A 244 -26.02 26.43 28.30
N GLU A 245 -26.42 26.78 27.08
CA GLU A 245 -27.80 26.61 26.63
C GLU A 245 -28.26 25.15 26.72
N PRO A 246 -29.52 24.89 27.11
CA PRO A 246 -30.06 23.53 27.20
C PRO A 246 -29.87 22.76 25.89
N ASN A 247 -29.44 21.50 26.00
CA ASN A 247 -29.18 20.57 24.90
C ASN A 247 -27.99 20.87 23.99
N VAL A 248 -27.29 22.01 24.11
CA VAL A 248 -26.16 22.32 23.22
C VAL A 248 -25.06 21.26 23.33
N PHE A 249 -24.73 20.83 24.55
CA PHE A 249 -23.77 19.75 24.78
C PHE A 249 -24.19 18.45 24.08
N ASN A 250 -25.42 18.00 24.29
CA ASN A 250 -25.94 16.77 23.70
C ASN A 250 -25.99 16.83 22.16
N ASN A 251 -26.39 17.97 21.59
CA ASN A 251 -26.39 18.19 20.14
C ASN A 251 -24.97 18.10 19.55
N LEU A 252 -23.97 18.66 20.25
CA LEU A 252 -22.58 18.57 19.84
C LEU A 252 -22.04 17.15 19.95
N CYS A 253 -22.48 16.35 20.93
CA CYS A 253 -22.14 14.93 21.01
C CYS A 253 -22.72 14.11 19.83
N GLN A 254 -23.96 14.40 19.41
CA GLN A 254 -24.68 13.62 18.39
C GLN A 254 -24.38 14.01 16.94
N SER A 255 -23.78 15.18 16.70
CA SER A 255 -23.41 15.59 15.34
C SER A 255 -22.44 14.58 14.69
N GLN A 256 -22.42 14.51 13.36
CA GLN A 256 -21.45 13.69 12.61
C GLN A 256 -20.49 14.54 11.76
N SER A 257 -20.65 15.87 11.75
CA SER A 257 -19.93 16.76 10.84
C SER A 257 -18.96 17.66 11.61
N LEU A 258 -17.68 17.60 11.26
CA LEU A 258 -16.65 18.58 11.64
C LEU A 258 -16.77 19.81 10.72
N LYS A 259 -17.69 20.74 11.04
CA LYS A 259 -17.86 21.99 10.27
C LYS A 259 -16.99 23.13 10.80
N PHE A 260 -15.72 22.88 11.01
CA PHE A 260 -14.74 23.92 11.34
C PHE A 260 -13.39 23.59 10.72
N LYS A 261 -12.61 24.62 10.41
CA LYS A 261 -11.28 24.49 9.81
C LYS A 261 -10.27 25.06 10.79
N LYS A 262 -9.38 24.21 11.30
CA LYS A 262 -8.22 24.57 12.11
C LYS A 262 -6.98 23.95 11.47
N GLU A 263 -5.86 24.65 11.49
CA GLU A 263 -4.61 24.11 10.96
C GLU A 263 -4.03 23.08 11.93
N SER A 264 -3.46 22.02 11.37
CA SER A 264 -2.82 20.95 12.14
C SER A 264 -1.58 21.46 12.86
N LEU A 265 -1.35 21.03 14.11
CA LEU A 265 -0.09 21.31 14.81
C LEU A 265 1.04 20.35 14.40
N LEU A 266 0.80 19.40 13.49
CA LEU A 266 1.78 18.39 13.10
C LEU A 266 3.11 18.99 12.66
N GLN A 267 3.09 20.05 11.86
CA GLN A 267 4.31 20.72 11.40
C GLN A 267 5.08 21.36 12.56
N SER A 268 4.39 22.08 13.46
CA SER A 268 5.02 22.69 14.63
C SER A 268 5.56 21.65 15.61
N ASP A 269 4.84 20.53 15.76
CA ASP A 269 5.24 19.42 16.62
C ASP A 269 6.50 18.74 16.10
N TYR A 270 6.56 18.52 14.79
CA TYR A 270 7.75 18.00 14.13
C TYR A 270 8.95 18.91 14.37
N SER A 271 8.81 20.22 14.17
CA SER A 271 9.90 21.18 14.44
C SER A 271 10.34 21.16 15.92
N GLN A 272 9.42 21.03 16.87
CA GLN A 272 9.74 20.93 18.30
C GLN A 272 10.48 19.62 18.62
N ALA A 273 10.04 18.48 18.05
CA ALA A 273 10.69 17.19 18.23
C ALA A 273 12.11 17.16 17.65
N VAL A 274 12.29 17.74 16.46
CA VAL A 274 13.60 17.91 15.81
C VAL A 274 14.50 18.82 16.67
N THR A 275 13.99 19.94 17.17
CA THR A 275 14.75 20.84 18.07
C THR A 275 15.20 20.14 19.36
N ALA A 276 14.34 19.30 19.94
CA ALA A 276 14.66 18.52 21.14
C ALA A 276 15.73 17.45 20.86
N LEU A 277 15.68 16.80 19.70
CA LEU A 277 16.71 15.86 19.22
C LEU A 277 18.06 16.57 19.02
N ILE A 278 18.08 17.73 18.36
CA ILE A 278 19.29 18.55 18.15
C ILE A 278 19.93 18.96 19.49
N ARG A 279 19.12 19.33 20.50
CA ARG A 279 19.59 19.63 21.87
C ARG A 279 20.12 18.42 22.64
N HIS A 280 19.64 17.21 22.35
CA HIS A 280 20.16 15.98 22.94
C HIS A 280 21.43 15.47 22.25
N HIS A 281 21.55 15.66 20.92
CA HIS A 281 22.74 15.30 20.15
C HIS A 281 23.97 16.17 20.45
N SER A 282 23.79 17.38 20.97
CA SER A 282 24.87 18.25 21.44
C SER A 282 25.52 17.76 22.77
N ASN A 283 24.96 16.75 23.44
CA ASN A 283 25.48 16.17 24.69
C ASN A 283 25.93 14.69 24.55
N LEU A 284 25.96 14.12 23.35
CA LEU A 284 26.42 12.76 23.09
C LEU A 284 27.57 12.75 22.06
N VAL A 285 28.62 13.54 22.35
CA VAL A 285 29.93 13.31 21.74
C VAL A 285 30.65 12.23 22.55
N ASN A 286 30.50 10.98 22.10
CA ASN A 286 31.55 9.94 22.09
C ASN A 286 30.91 8.56 21.92
N PHE A 287 30.67 8.17 20.67
CA PHE A 287 30.94 6.80 20.27
C PHE A 287 31.58 6.83 18.88
N ASN A 288 32.91 6.71 18.87
CA ASN A 288 33.66 6.31 17.70
C ASN A 288 33.10 4.96 17.22
N VAL A 289 32.38 4.98 16.11
CA VAL A 289 32.27 3.83 15.24
C VAL A 289 33.17 4.11 14.05
N ASN A 290 34.26 3.34 13.98
CA ASN A 290 35.11 3.27 12.82
C ASN A 290 34.25 3.01 11.58
N CYS A 291 34.12 4.00 10.71
CA CYS A 291 33.64 3.79 9.36
C CYS A 291 34.79 3.17 8.55
N THR A 292 34.80 1.85 8.49
CA THR A 292 35.53 1.10 7.47
C THR A 292 34.57 0.09 6.87
N ASP A 293 33.87 0.48 5.81
CA ASP A 293 33.81 -0.33 4.59
C ASP A 293 33.27 0.51 3.42
N SER A 294 34.12 0.80 2.44
CA SER A 294 33.71 1.28 1.12
C SER A 294 33.00 0.13 0.39
N ARG A 295 31.74 -0.13 0.72
CA ARG A 295 30.88 -1.00 -0.09
C ARG A 295 30.04 -0.09 -0.99
N THR A 296 30.25 -0.20 -2.29
CA THR A 296 29.38 0.40 -3.31
C THR A 296 27.92 0.04 -3.01
N LYS A 297 27.11 1.05 -2.71
CA LYS A 297 25.67 0.88 -2.42
C LYS A 297 24.98 0.30 -3.65
N LYS A 298 24.02 -0.58 -3.40
CA LYS A 298 23.41 -1.42 -4.41
C LYS A 298 21.92 -1.12 -4.49
N SER A 299 21.47 -0.59 -5.63
CA SER A 299 20.03 -0.41 -5.86
C SER A 299 19.32 -1.77 -5.77
N THR A 300 18.18 -1.80 -5.09
CA THR A 300 17.40 -2.99 -4.77
C THR A 300 15.98 -2.87 -5.28
N ILE A 301 15.63 -3.72 -6.23
CA ILE A 301 14.30 -3.82 -6.84
C ILE A 301 13.69 -5.15 -6.40
N LEU A 302 12.51 -5.09 -5.77
CA LEU A 302 11.77 -6.28 -5.39
C LEU A 302 10.79 -6.70 -6.48
N ILE A 303 10.82 -7.99 -6.83
CA ILE A 303 9.92 -8.59 -7.82
C ILE A 303 9.01 -9.58 -7.10
N ASP A 304 7.71 -9.31 -7.02
CA ASP A 304 6.77 -10.23 -6.39
C ASP A 304 6.33 -11.38 -7.31
N GLY A 305 6.71 -12.60 -6.94
CA GLY A 305 6.54 -13.84 -7.71
C GLY A 305 5.14 -14.47 -7.66
N VAL A 306 4.06 -13.69 -7.51
CA VAL A 306 2.67 -14.15 -7.43
C VAL A 306 2.34 -15.24 -8.46
N PHE A 307 2.63 -15.02 -9.74
CA PHE A 307 2.22 -15.96 -10.80
C PHE A 307 2.98 -17.27 -10.83
N PHE A 308 4.11 -17.40 -10.13
CA PHE A 308 4.80 -18.68 -10.05
C PHE A 308 4.01 -19.70 -9.22
N GLN A 309 3.08 -19.25 -8.37
CA GLN A 309 2.14 -20.10 -7.65
C GLN A 309 1.08 -20.73 -8.56
N LEU A 310 0.81 -20.09 -9.71
CA LEU A 310 -0.18 -20.54 -10.68
C LEU A 310 0.49 -21.41 -11.75
N TYR A 311 -0.05 -22.60 -11.95
CA TYR A 311 0.55 -23.61 -12.82
C TYR A 311 0.57 -23.17 -14.30
N LYS A 312 1.75 -23.18 -14.95
CA LYS A 312 1.99 -23.02 -16.40
C LYS A 312 1.14 -21.94 -17.12
N THR A 313 1.22 -20.69 -16.66
CA THR A 313 0.57 -19.55 -17.32
C THR A 313 1.51 -18.81 -18.29
N GLY A 314 0.95 -18.04 -19.22
CA GLY A 314 1.74 -17.16 -20.10
C GLY A 314 2.52 -16.11 -19.31
N ILE A 315 1.93 -15.55 -18.25
CA ILE A 315 2.57 -14.55 -17.39
C ILE A 315 3.76 -15.16 -16.63
N ALA A 316 3.62 -16.37 -16.09
CA ALA A 316 4.75 -17.08 -15.48
C ALA A 316 5.88 -17.34 -16.48
N ARG A 317 5.57 -17.60 -17.76
CA ARG A 317 6.58 -17.72 -18.82
C ARG A 317 7.30 -16.40 -19.07
N VAL A 318 6.57 -15.28 -19.18
CA VAL A 318 7.15 -13.93 -19.33
C VAL A 318 8.19 -13.68 -18.24
N TRP A 319 7.81 -13.82 -16.97
CA TRP A 319 8.72 -13.55 -15.85
C TRP A 319 9.89 -14.51 -15.77
N LYS A 320 9.67 -15.80 -16.05
CA LYS A 320 10.76 -16.77 -16.12
C LYS A 320 11.78 -16.36 -17.19
N SER A 321 11.32 -15.96 -18.37
CA SER A 321 12.19 -15.53 -19.47
C SER A 321 12.93 -14.24 -19.14
N LEU A 322 12.28 -13.24 -18.53
CA LEU A 322 12.95 -12.02 -18.05
C LEU A 322 14.07 -12.33 -17.06
N LEU A 323 13.81 -13.19 -16.07
CA LEU A 323 14.82 -13.59 -15.09
C LEU A 323 15.99 -14.38 -15.72
N GLU A 324 15.72 -15.21 -16.74
CA GLU A 324 16.74 -15.93 -17.49
C GLU A 324 17.63 -15.00 -18.33
N GLU A 325 17.07 -13.95 -18.92
CA GLU A 325 17.81 -12.92 -19.65
C GLU A 325 18.66 -12.07 -18.68
N TRP A 326 18.05 -11.57 -17.61
CA TRP A 326 18.73 -10.72 -16.62
C TRP A 326 19.83 -11.44 -15.85
N LYS A 327 19.72 -12.75 -15.65
CA LYS A 327 20.82 -13.57 -15.08
C LYS A 327 22.14 -13.33 -15.83
N ASN A 328 22.08 -13.15 -17.14
CA ASN A 328 23.27 -13.08 -17.98
C ASN A 328 23.84 -11.66 -18.10
N ASN A 329 23.23 -10.67 -17.43
CA ASN A 329 23.67 -9.27 -17.48
C ASN A 329 23.86 -8.68 -16.08
N GLY A 330 24.33 -7.42 -16.02
CA GLY A 330 24.59 -6.72 -14.77
C GLY A 330 23.33 -6.40 -13.95
N PHE A 331 22.12 -6.55 -14.50
CA PHE A 331 20.86 -6.19 -13.85
C PHE A 331 20.46 -7.18 -12.74
N ALA A 332 20.77 -8.48 -12.89
CA ALA A 332 20.46 -9.50 -11.89
C ALA A 332 20.96 -9.17 -10.48
N LYS A 333 22.05 -8.39 -10.37
CA LYS A 333 22.55 -7.96 -9.06
C LYS A 333 21.51 -7.09 -8.35
N HIS A 334 20.78 -6.23 -9.05
CA HIS A 334 19.85 -5.26 -8.47
C HIS A 334 18.51 -5.85 -8.04
N ILE A 335 18.18 -7.08 -8.42
CA ILE A 335 16.86 -7.65 -8.12
C ILE A 335 16.88 -8.64 -6.95
N ILE A 336 15.74 -8.73 -6.26
CA ILE A 336 15.40 -9.82 -5.33
C ILE A 336 13.98 -10.28 -5.68
N VAL A 337 13.82 -11.56 -5.95
CA VAL A 337 12.50 -12.16 -6.23
C VAL A 337 11.87 -12.61 -4.91
N LEU A 338 10.68 -12.10 -4.61
CA LEU A 338 9.86 -12.58 -3.52
C LEU A 338 9.22 -13.90 -3.95
N ASP A 339 9.69 -14.99 -3.36
CA ASP A 339 9.28 -16.34 -3.67
C ASP A 339 8.11 -16.76 -2.77
N ARG A 340 6.90 -16.60 -3.30
CA ARG A 340 5.67 -17.00 -2.62
C ARG A 340 5.56 -18.50 -2.53
N ALA A 341 5.56 -19.00 -1.30
CA ALA A 341 5.44 -20.43 -0.97
C ALA A 341 6.48 -21.35 -1.66
N GLY A 342 7.65 -20.82 -2.04
CA GLY A 342 8.72 -21.62 -2.66
C GLY A 342 8.42 -22.05 -4.10
N THR A 343 7.57 -21.31 -4.82
CA THR A 343 7.08 -21.65 -6.16
C THR A 343 7.90 -21.03 -7.30
N ALA A 344 8.68 -19.98 -7.02
CA ALA A 344 9.49 -19.29 -8.03
C ALA A 344 10.60 -20.20 -8.60
N PRO A 345 10.89 -20.10 -9.92
CA PRO A 345 11.96 -20.88 -10.53
C PRO A 345 13.31 -20.47 -9.93
N LYS A 346 14.10 -21.44 -9.43
CA LYS A 346 15.41 -21.18 -8.83
C LYS A 346 16.49 -20.99 -9.89
N ILE A 347 16.52 -19.80 -10.50
CA ILE A 347 17.51 -19.44 -11.52
C ILE A 347 18.83 -19.04 -10.82
N PRO A 348 19.96 -19.72 -11.10
CA PRO A 348 21.25 -19.40 -10.48
C PRO A 348 21.69 -17.97 -10.83
N GLY A 349 22.14 -17.20 -9.85
CA GLY A 349 22.56 -15.80 -10.02
C GLY A 349 21.49 -14.78 -9.63
N ILE A 350 20.23 -15.21 -9.45
CA ILE A 350 19.16 -14.38 -8.91
C ILE A 350 19.03 -14.58 -7.40
N ARG A 351 18.76 -13.50 -6.67
CA ARG A 351 18.48 -13.53 -5.23
C ARG A 351 16.99 -13.79 -5.00
N TYR A 352 16.67 -14.61 -4.00
CA TYR A 352 15.28 -14.94 -3.65
C TYR A 352 15.06 -14.72 -2.15
N ARG A 353 13.86 -14.25 -1.80
CA ARG A 353 13.38 -14.16 -0.43
C ARG A 353 12.04 -14.88 -0.32
N ASN A 354 11.96 -15.89 0.55
CA ASN A 354 10.70 -16.62 0.71
C ASN A 354 9.69 -15.76 1.49
N ILE A 355 8.45 -15.76 1.03
CA ILE A 355 7.31 -15.10 1.67
C ILE A 355 6.06 -15.99 1.57
N GLU A 356 4.98 -15.60 2.24
CA GLU A 356 3.73 -16.35 2.27
C GLU A 356 3.04 -16.41 0.89
N ALA A 357 2.20 -17.43 0.73
CA ALA A 357 1.38 -17.58 -0.47
C ALA A 357 0.43 -16.38 -0.62
N TYR A 358 0.14 -15.99 -1.85
CA TYR A 358 -0.84 -14.94 -2.10
C TYR A 358 -2.26 -15.48 -1.98
N ASP A 359 -3.11 -14.81 -1.20
CA ASP A 359 -4.53 -15.12 -1.02
C ASP A 359 -5.40 -13.94 -1.48
N TYR A 360 -6.23 -14.18 -2.49
CA TYR A 360 -7.19 -13.20 -3.02
C TYR A 360 -8.25 -12.77 -2.01
N ASN A 361 -8.42 -13.49 -0.89
CA ASN A 361 -9.35 -13.11 0.17
C ASN A 361 -8.71 -12.20 1.24
N ASN A 362 -7.41 -11.91 1.16
CA ASN A 362 -6.68 -11.17 2.18
C ASN A 362 -5.68 -10.16 1.59
N THR A 363 -6.15 -9.35 0.64
CA THR A 363 -5.29 -8.43 -0.14
C THR A 363 -4.67 -7.31 0.70
N ASP A 364 -5.38 -6.79 1.71
CA ASP A 364 -4.88 -5.67 2.52
C ASP A 364 -3.74 -6.10 3.46
N ALA A 365 -3.87 -7.25 4.14
CA ALA A 365 -2.79 -7.78 4.97
C ALA A 365 -1.57 -8.18 4.14
N ASP A 366 -1.78 -8.68 2.92
CA ASP A 366 -0.71 -8.97 1.99
C ASP A 366 0.06 -7.70 1.60
N ARG A 367 -0.66 -6.61 1.32
CA ARG A 367 -0.09 -5.29 1.02
C ARG A 367 0.74 -4.71 2.17
N GLU A 368 0.26 -4.87 3.42
CA GLU A 368 1.03 -4.48 4.61
C GLU A 368 2.32 -5.31 4.75
N MET A 369 2.22 -6.63 4.60
CA MET A 369 3.38 -7.53 4.63
C MET A 369 4.40 -7.17 3.54
N LEU A 370 3.95 -6.88 2.32
CA LEU A 370 4.81 -6.45 1.23
C LEU A 370 5.54 -5.15 1.57
N GLN A 371 4.86 -4.17 2.18
CA GLN A 371 5.53 -2.94 2.63
C GLN A 371 6.62 -3.24 3.66
N GLN A 372 6.33 -4.08 4.67
CA GLN A 372 7.34 -4.47 5.66
C GLN A 372 8.55 -5.17 5.03
N VAL A 373 8.33 -5.99 4.00
CA VAL A 373 9.41 -6.64 3.25
C VAL A 373 10.21 -5.62 2.44
N CYS A 374 9.56 -4.66 1.79
CA CYS A 374 10.21 -3.54 1.12
C CYS A 374 11.12 -2.76 2.07
N ASP A 375 10.62 -2.40 3.26
CA ASP A 375 11.37 -1.64 4.26
C ASP A 375 12.59 -2.43 4.77
N GLN A 376 12.42 -3.74 5.02
CA GLN A 376 13.49 -4.60 5.51
C GLN A 376 14.61 -4.83 4.49
N GLU A 377 14.29 -4.88 3.21
CA GLU A 377 15.27 -5.03 2.13
C GLU A 377 15.86 -3.69 1.65
N GLY A 378 15.32 -2.56 2.12
CA GLY A 378 15.68 -1.23 1.61
C GLY A 378 15.36 -1.11 0.12
N ALA A 379 14.16 -1.51 -0.27
CA ALA A 379 13.73 -1.52 -1.67
C ALA A 379 13.54 -0.11 -2.23
N ASP A 380 14.25 0.21 -3.32
CA ASP A 380 14.04 1.47 -4.06
C ASP A 380 12.76 1.41 -4.91
N LEU A 381 12.38 0.21 -5.32
CA LEU A 381 11.26 -0.02 -6.23
C LEU A 381 10.67 -1.42 -6.05
N PHE A 382 9.38 -1.52 -6.31
CA PHE A 382 8.63 -2.76 -6.33
C PHE A 382 7.98 -3.01 -7.70
N ILE A 383 7.95 -4.25 -8.15
CA ILE A 383 7.11 -4.68 -9.27
C ILE A 383 6.49 -6.03 -8.97
N SER A 384 5.21 -6.19 -9.27
CA SER A 384 4.53 -7.48 -9.14
C SER A 384 4.48 -8.21 -10.47
N SER A 385 4.58 -9.54 -10.41
CA SER A 385 4.22 -10.37 -11.56
C SER A 385 2.73 -10.37 -11.85
N TYR A 386 1.89 -9.92 -10.91
CA TYR A 386 0.47 -9.67 -11.14
C TYR A 386 0.08 -8.26 -10.69
N TYR A 387 -0.76 -8.14 -9.66
CA TYR A 387 -1.40 -6.89 -9.25
C TYR A 387 -1.26 -6.61 -7.75
N THR A 388 -0.29 -7.24 -7.09
CA THR A 388 0.07 -6.86 -5.72
C THR A 388 0.88 -5.56 -5.75
N ASN A 389 0.80 -4.79 -4.68
CA ASN A 389 1.53 -3.53 -4.52
C ASN A 389 1.75 -3.24 -3.03
N PRO A 390 2.84 -2.56 -2.65
CA PRO A 390 3.08 -2.10 -1.28
C PRO A 390 2.34 -0.77 -0.99
N HIS A 391 2.51 -0.19 0.20
CA HIS A 391 1.81 1.04 0.59
C HIS A 391 2.48 2.32 0.06
N THR A 392 3.78 2.45 0.31
CA THR A 392 4.56 3.67 0.10
C THR A 392 5.76 3.47 -0.82
N THR A 393 6.31 2.24 -0.91
CA THR A 393 7.40 1.97 -1.84
C THR A 393 6.94 2.18 -3.28
N PRO A 394 7.66 2.99 -4.09
CA PRO A 394 7.33 3.22 -5.49
C PRO A 394 7.17 1.90 -6.24
N SER A 395 6.19 1.85 -7.16
CA SER A 395 5.88 0.61 -7.87
C SER A 395 5.68 0.80 -9.36
N VAL A 396 6.02 -0.24 -10.13
CA VAL A 396 5.74 -0.30 -11.57
C VAL A 396 4.61 -1.29 -11.83
N PHE A 397 3.59 -0.84 -12.55
CA PHE A 397 2.49 -1.71 -12.98
C PHE A 397 2.75 -2.26 -14.38
N MET A 398 2.65 -3.58 -14.55
CA MET A 398 2.75 -4.23 -15.85
C MET A 398 1.37 -4.73 -16.32
N ALA A 399 0.84 -4.05 -17.34
CA ALA A 399 -0.42 -4.39 -17.99
C ALA A 399 -0.22 -5.56 -18.99
N TYR A 400 -0.77 -6.73 -18.65
CA TYR A 400 -0.86 -7.86 -19.56
C TYR A 400 -2.05 -7.73 -20.52
N ASP A 401 -3.19 -7.27 -20.01
CA ASP A 401 -4.40 -7.02 -20.77
C ASP A 401 -5.37 -6.11 -20.00
N MET A 402 -6.39 -5.63 -20.71
CA MET A 402 -7.55 -4.91 -20.16
C MET A 402 -8.86 -5.67 -20.45
N ILE A 403 -8.81 -7.01 -20.50
CA ILE A 403 -9.98 -7.84 -20.84
C ILE A 403 -11.15 -7.58 -19.90
N PRO A 404 -10.99 -7.60 -18.56
CA PRO A 404 -12.11 -7.39 -17.64
C PRO A 404 -12.81 -6.05 -17.88
N GLU A 405 -12.04 -4.99 -18.11
CA GLU A 405 -12.53 -3.63 -18.33
C GLU A 405 -13.21 -3.48 -19.69
N VAL A 406 -12.55 -3.92 -20.76
CA VAL A 406 -13.05 -3.81 -22.14
C VAL A 406 -14.28 -4.70 -22.38
N MET A 407 -14.34 -5.87 -21.73
CA MET A 407 -15.45 -6.82 -21.88
C MET A 407 -16.59 -6.59 -20.87
N GLY A 408 -16.50 -5.58 -20.01
CA GLY A 408 -17.55 -5.24 -19.04
C GLY A 408 -17.79 -6.33 -18.00
N TRP A 409 -16.72 -6.95 -17.49
CA TRP A 409 -16.81 -7.93 -16.40
C TRP A 409 -17.17 -7.25 -15.07
N ASP A 410 -17.52 -8.05 -14.06
CA ASP A 410 -17.88 -7.53 -12.74
C ASP A 410 -16.66 -7.01 -11.98
N MET A 411 -16.54 -5.69 -11.87
CA MET A 411 -15.44 -5.01 -11.17
C MET A 411 -15.51 -5.15 -9.64
N ASN A 412 -16.54 -5.77 -9.07
CA ASN A 412 -16.58 -6.10 -7.63
C ASN A 412 -15.75 -7.35 -7.28
N ASN A 413 -15.17 -8.02 -8.28
CA ASN A 413 -14.25 -9.12 -8.02
C ASN A 413 -12.97 -8.59 -7.31
N PRO A 414 -12.54 -9.18 -6.17
CA PRO A 414 -11.37 -8.72 -5.42
C PRO A 414 -10.09 -8.60 -6.25
N MET A 415 -9.90 -9.50 -7.23
CA MET A 415 -8.74 -9.48 -8.12
C MET A 415 -8.72 -8.24 -9.03
N TRP A 416 -9.88 -7.80 -9.52
CA TRP A 416 -9.98 -6.60 -10.36
C TRP A 416 -9.90 -5.32 -9.54
N GLN A 417 -10.38 -5.34 -8.30
CA GLN A 417 -10.17 -4.26 -7.35
C GLN A 417 -8.67 -4.09 -7.02
N ALA A 418 -7.95 -5.19 -6.77
CA ALA A 418 -6.51 -5.16 -6.58
C ALA A 418 -5.77 -4.64 -7.82
N LYS A 419 -6.20 -5.05 -9.04
CA LYS A 419 -5.68 -4.49 -10.30
C LYS A 419 -5.85 -2.98 -10.37
N HIS A 420 -7.05 -2.47 -10.08
CA HIS A 420 -7.33 -1.03 -10.13
C HIS A 420 -6.52 -0.25 -9.10
N GLN A 421 -6.39 -0.80 -7.89
CA GLN A 421 -5.55 -0.22 -6.84
C GLN A 421 -4.08 -0.17 -7.26
N ALA A 422 -3.54 -1.26 -7.80
CA ALA A 422 -2.16 -1.30 -8.29
C ALA A 422 -1.93 -0.29 -9.41
N ILE A 423 -2.88 -0.15 -10.35
CA ILE A 423 -2.82 0.88 -11.41
C ILE A 423 -2.79 2.28 -10.78
N GLN A 424 -3.72 2.60 -9.89
CA GLN A 424 -3.84 3.94 -9.31
C GLN A 424 -2.64 4.37 -8.46
N THR A 425 -1.94 3.41 -7.85
CA THR A 425 -0.77 3.69 -6.98
C THR A 425 0.57 3.54 -7.68
N ALA A 426 0.59 3.13 -8.96
CA ALA A 426 1.83 2.91 -9.67
C ALA A 426 2.51 4.23 -10.06
N SER A 427 3.84 4.24 -9.95
CA SER A 427 4.71 5.35 -10.34
C SER A 427 5.02 5.32 -11.84
N SER A 428 5.05 4.13 -12.45
CA SER A 428 5.29 3.94 -13.88
C SER A 428 4.51 2.74 -14.43
N TYR A 429 4.29 2.73 -15.75
CA TYR A 429 3.46 1.74 -16.43
C TYR A 429 4.20 1.06 -17.58
N ILE A 430 4.07 -0.26 -17.66
CA ILE A 430 4.53 -1.08 -18.79
C ILE A 430 3.31 -1.78 -19.38
N ALA A 431 3.21 -1.85 -20.70
CA ALA A 431 2.21 -2.69 -21.39
C ALA A 431 2.89 -3.67 -22.33
N ILE A 432 2.33 -4.89 -22.47
CA ILE A 432 2.93 -5.90 -23.37
C ILE A 432 2.54 -5.73 -24.85
N SER A 433 1.72 -4.74 -25.18
CA SER A 433 1.31 -4.39 -26.54
C SER A 433 0.82 -2.94 -26.62
N GLU A 434 0.83 -2.37 -27.83
CA GLU A 434 0.32 -1.03 -28.10
C GLU A 434 -1.19 -0.94 -27.87
N ASN A 435 -1.94 -2.00 -28.20
CA ASN A 435 -3.35 -2.09 -27.88
C ASN A 435 -3.60 -2.07 -26.37
N THR A 436 -2.87 -2.87 -25.59
CA THR A 436 -3.02 -2.86 -24.13
C THR A 436 -2.66 -1.51 -23.53
N ALA A 437 -1.64 -0.81 -24.06
CA ALA A 437 -1.30 0.55 -23.62
C ALA A 437 -2.45 1.55 -23.88
N ARG A 438 -3.04 1.50 -25.08
CA ARG A 438 -4.21 2.34 -25.43
C ARG A 438 -5.43 2.04 -24.58
N ASP A 439 -5.69 0.76 -24.32
CA ASP A 439 -6.83 0.37 -23.49
C ASP A 439 -6.60 0.76 -22.02
N LEU A 440 -5.38 0.66 -21.51
CA LEU A 440 -5.02 1.14 -20.16
C LEU A 440 -5.32 2.64 -20.04
N ALA A 441 -4.79 3.47 -20.95
CA ALA A 441 -5.03 4.92 -20.96
C ALA A 441 -6.51 5.27 -21.19
N SER A 442 -7.24 4.47 -21.96
CA SER A 442 -8.68 4.68 -22.19
C SER A 442 -9.52 4.35 -20.96
N CYS A 443 -9.14 3.31 -20.20
CA CYS A 443 -9.83 2.91 -18.97
C CYS A 443 -9.46 3.82 -17.78
N PHE A 444 -8.26 4.39 -17.77
CA PHE A 444 -7.71 5.24 -16.72
C PHE A 444 -7.22 6.57 -17.32
N PRO A 445 -8.10 7.57 -17.50
CA PRO A 445 -7.78 8.80 -18.23
C PRO A 445 -6.67 9.67 -17.63
N ASP A 446 -6.34 9.46 -16.35
CA ASP A 446 -5.22 10.14 -15.68
C ASP A 446 -3.85 9.63 -16.18
N ILE A 447 -3.81 8.48 -16.83
CA ILE A 447 -2.62 7.89 -17.43
C ILE A 447 -2.51 8.35 -18.88
N GLN A 448 -1.48 9.13 -19.17
CA GLN A 448 -1.19 9.59 -20.52
C GLN A 448 -0.57 8.46 -21.34
N LEU A 449 -1.03 8.24 -22.58
CA LEU A 449 -0.54 7.13 -23.41
C LEU A 449 0.99 7.16 -23.60
N GLN A 450 1.57 8.35 -23.77
CA GLN A 450 3.02 8.53 -23.95
C GLN A 450 3.86 8.16 -22.72
N THR A 451 3.26 8.03 -21.53
CA THR A 451 3.97 7.61 -20.31
C THR A 451 3.92 6.10 -20.09
N VAL A 452 3.23 5.35 -20.96
CA VAL A 452 3.16 3.89 -20.89
C VAL A 452 4.21 3.30 -21.84
N THR A 453 5.20 2.60 -21.29
CA THR A 453 6.22 1.95 -22.12
C THR A 453 5.73 0.61 -22.64
N VAL A 454 5.83 0.39 -23.95
CA VAL A 454 5.46 -0.89 -24.57
C VAL A 454 6.66 -1.84 -24.61
N ALA A 455 6.51 -3.01 -23.99
CA ALA A 455 7.49 -4.08 -23.97
C ALA A 455 6.88 -5.38 -24.52
N HIS A 456 6.92 -5.56 -25.84
CA HIS A 456 6.40 -6.75 -26.50
C HIS A 456 7.03 -8.04 -25.97
N CYS A 457 6.22 -9.09 -25.79
CA CYS A 457 6.74 -10.39 -25.37
C CYS A 457 7.66 -11.01 -26.43
N GLY A 458 8.61 -11.81 -25.97
CA GLY A 458 9.51 -12.59 -26.83
C GLY A 458 8.97 -13.98 -27.19
N VAL A 459 9.74 -14.69 -28.00
CA VAL A 459 9.54 -16.12 -28.28
C VAL A 459 10.83 -16.87 -27.99
N SER A 460 10.73 -18.05 -27.34
CA SER A 460 11.89 -18.88 -27.01
C SER A 460 12.45 -19.58 -28.26
N ASN A 461 13.76 -19.76 -28.31
CA ASN A 461 14.44 -20.52 -29.36
C ASN A 461 14.00 -21.99 -29.43
N THR A 462 13.36 -22.52 -28.38
CA THR A 462 12.70 -23.84 -28.42
C THR A 462 11.66 -23.92 -29.54
N PHE A 463 10.97 -22.81 -29.84
CA PHE A 463 10.04 -22.72 -30.94
C PHE A 463 10.81 -22.42 -32.23
N SER A 464 11.11 -23.49 -32.95
CA SER A 464 11.74 -23.45 -34.27
C SER A 464 11.17 -24.57 -35.14
N PRO A 465 11.34 -24.52 -36.48
CA PRO A 465 10.83 -25.58 -37.35
C PRO A 465 11.45 -26.94 -37.01
N ALA A 466 10.62 -27.89 -36.60
CA ALA A 466 11.03 -29.26 -36.31
C ALA A 466 11.34 -30.05 -37.58
N LYS A 467 12.20 -31.08 -37.46
CA LYS A 467 12.48 -31.99 -38.57
C LYS A 467 11.28 -32.88 -38.87
N PRO A 468 11.05 -33.29 -40.14
CA PRO A 468 9.96 -34.19 -40.50
C PRO A 468 9.93 -35.49 -39.68
N GLU A 469 11.10 -36.03 -39.31
CA GLU A 469 11.23 -37.23 -38.48
C GLU A 469 10.68 -37.02 -37.06
N GLU A 470 10.94 -35.85 -36.46
CA GLU A 470 10.45 -35.50 -35.12
C GLU A 470 8.94 -35.35 -35.11
N VAL A 471 8.38 -34.70 -36.14
CA VAL A 471 6.92 -34.60 -36.36
C VAL A 471 6.31 -35.99 -36.51
N ASN A 472 6.93 -36.90 -37.26
CA ASN A 472 6.44 -38.27 -37.43
C ASN A 472 6.48 -39.07 -36.12
N VAL A 473 7.53 -38.91 -35.32
CA VAL A 473 7.63 -39.55 -33.99
C VAL A 473 6.55 -39.01 -33.05
N PHE A 474 6.34 -37.70 -33.01
CA PHE A 474 5.26 -37.07 -32.24
C PHE A 474 3.89 -37.61 -32.66
N ARG A 475 3.62 -37.65 -33.96
CA ARG A 475 2.35 -38.17 -34.50
C ARG A 475 2.12 -39.63 -34.13
N ASN A 476 3.16 -40.48 -34.25
CA ASN A 476 3.07 -41.88 -33.86
C ASN A 476 2.83 -42.05 -32.35
N ARG A 477 3.48 -41.24 -31.51
CA ARG A 477 3.32 -41.26 -30.04
C ARG A 477 1.86 -41.00 -29.63
N TYR A 478 1.21 -40.03 -30.25
CA TYR A 478 -0.15 -39.62 -29.92
C TYR A 478 -1.23 -40.23 -30.82
N GLY A 479 -0.87 -41.13 -31.74
CA GLY A 479 -1.81 -41.79 -32.65
C GLY A 479 -2.44 -40.88 -33.69
N ILE A 480 -1.73 -39.82 -34.11
CA ILE A 480 -2.23 -38.81 -35.06
C ILE A 480 -1.99 -39.29 -36.50
N THR A 481 -3.04 -39.77 -37.16
CA THR A 481 -2.92 -40.46 -38.45
C THR A 481 -3.17 -39.58 -39.66
N LYS A 482 -3.88 -38.47 -39.48
CA LYS A 482 -4.25 -37.53 -40.55
C LYS A 482 -3.61 -36.15 -40.35
N PRO A 483 -3.60 -35.27 -41.38
CA PRO A 483 -3.30 -33.86 -41.18
C PRO A 483 -4.23 -33.24 -40.15
N TYR A 484 -3.74 -32.26 -39.37
CA TYR A 484 -4.52 -31.71 -38.27
C TYR A 484 -4.44 -30.19 -38.18
N PHE A 485 -5.50 -29.61 -37.60
CA PHE A 485 -5.51 -28.23 -37.12
C PHE A 485 -5.20 -28.22 -35.62
N LEU A 486 -4.45 -27.21 -35.18
CA LEU A 486 -4.05 -27.06 -33.79
C LEU A 486 -4.79 -25.87 -33.16
N LEU A 487 -5.27 -26.07 -31.94
CA LEU A 487 -5.84 -25.02 -31.09
C LEU A 487 -5.12 -25.05 -29.74
N VAL A 488 -4.68 -23.87 -29.28
CA VAL A 488 -3.97 -23.69 -28.01
C VAL A 488 -4.81 -22.81 -27.10
N GLY A 489 -5.14 -23.27 -25.90
CA GLY A 489 -5.97 -22.52 -24.95
C GLY A 489 -7.39 -22.22 -25.44
N ALA A 490 -7.91 -22.97 -26.43
CA ALA A 490 -9.25 -22.73 -26.94
C ALA A 490 -10.31 -23.04 -25.88
N GLY A 491 -11.20 -22.06 -25.66
CA GLY A 491 -12.23 -22.09 -24.63
C GLY A 491 -13.45 -21.26 -25.01
N SER A 492 -14.42 -21.18 -24.09
CA SER A 492 -15.58 -20.28 -24.20
C SER A 492 -15.20 -18.82 -23.93
N GLY A 493 -16.11 -17.89 -24.22
CA GLY A 493 -15.89 -16.46 -23.99
C GLY A 493 -14.96 -15.85 -25.04
N TYR A 494 -13.98 -15.06 -24.61
CA TYR A 494 -13.14 -14.27 -25.51
C TYR A 494 -12.22 -15.13 -26.39
N LYS A 495 -11.82 -16.35 -25.96
CA LYS A 495 -11.01 -17.28 -26.78
C LYS A 495 -11.79 -17.86 -27.97
N ASN A 496 -13.12 -17.82 -27.93
CA ASN A 496 -14.02 -18.06 -29.07
C ASN A 496 -13.80 -19.38 -29.84
N GLY A 497 -13.40 -20.46 -29.14
CA GLY A 497 -13.11 -21.75 -29.79
C GLY A 497 -14.31 -22.32 -30.57
N ILE A 498 -15.53 -21.93 -30.23
CA ILE A 498 -16.76 -22.34 -30.93
C ILE A 498 -16.78 -21.94 -32.41
N LEU A 499 -16.13 -20.82 -32.78
CA LEU A 499 -16.07 -20.37 -34.17
C LEU A 499 -15.37 -21.41 -35.04
N PHE A 500 -14.23 -21.93 -34.58
CA PHE A 500 -13.50 -23.01 -35.25
C PHE A 500 -14.37 -24.25 -35.42
N PHE A 501 -15.01 -24.73 -34.37
CA PHE A 501 -15.81 -25.95 -34.46
C PHE A 501 -16.97 -25.84 -35.45
N LYS A 502 -17.68 -24.70 -35.46
CA LYS A 502 -18.75 -24.44 -36.45
C LYS A 502 -18.20 -24.43 -37.88
N ALA A 503 -17.09 -23.74 -38.11
CA ALA A 503 -16.45 -23.65 -39.42
C ALA A 503 -15.90 -25.00 -39.90
N PHE A 504 -15.28 -25.76 -39.00
CA PHE A 504 -14.74 -27.09 -39.27
C PHE A 504 -15.83 -28.07 -39.70
N ALA A 505 -17.03 -28.01 -39.08
CA ALA A 505 -18.16 -28.84 -39.44
C ALA A 505 -18.72 -28.55 -40.85
N GLN A 506 -18.46 -27.37 -41.42
CA GLN A 506 -18.86 -27.03 -42.80
C GLN A 506 -17.92 -27.64 -43.85
N LEU A 507 -16.74 -28.12 -43.47
CA LEU A 507 -15.82 -28.75 -44.41
C LEU A 507 -16.40 -30.07 -44.93
N ALA A 508 -16.62 -30.16 -46.24
CA ALA A 508 -17.12 -31.39 -46.88
C ALA A 508 -16.21 -32.62 -46.63
N SER A 509 -14.92 -32.38 -46.33
CA SER A 509 -13.89 -33.37 -46.02
C SER A 509 -13.42 -33.32 -44.57
N SER A 510 -14.23 -32.84 -43.63
CA SER A 510 -13.87 -32.73 -42.18
C SER A 510 -13.30 -34.03 -41.60
N ASN A 511 -13.85 -35.19 -41.96
CA ASN A 511 -13.36 -36.52 -41.57
C ASN A 511 -11.94 -36.84 -42.07
N GLY A 512 -11.41 -36.08 -43.03
CA GLY A 512 -10.04 -36.16 -43.54
C GLY A 512 -9.01 -35.50 -42.62
N PHE A 513 -9.45 -34.80 -41.58
CA PHE A 513 -8.59 -34.08 -40.64
C PHE A 513 -8.81 -34.55 -39.20
N GLU A 514 -7.77 -34.37 -38.39
CA GLU A 514 -7.82 -34.50 -36.95
C GLU A 514 -7.67 -33.13 -36.29
N ILE A 515 -8.01 -33.02 -35.01
CA ILE A 515 -7.92 -31.76 -34.25
C ILE A 515 -7.02 -32.02 -33.04
N ILE A 516 -6.02 -31.17 -32.83
CA ILE A 516 -5.25 -31.16 -31.59
C ILE A 516 -5.69 -29.94 -30.78
N LEU A 517 -6.07 -30.19 -29.53
CA LEU A 517 -6.42 -29.19 -28.55
C LEU A 517 -5.45 -29.32 -27.36
N THR A 518 -4.75 -28.25 -27.02
CA THR A 518 -3.83 -28.20 -25.87
C THR A 518 -4.07 -26.93 -25.06
N GLY A 519 -3.64 -26.90 -23.79
CA GLY A 519 -3.82 -25.75 -22.90
C GLY A 519 -5.24 -25.55 -22.35
N SER A 520 -6.22 -26.35 -22.78
CA SER A 520 -7.54 -26.48 -22.14
C SER A 520 -7.57 -27.80 -21.35
N GLY A 521 -7.88 -27.76 -20.05
CA GLY A 521 -7.87 -28.95 -19.21
C GLY A 521 -8.83 -30.05 -19.71
N GLY A 522 -8.35 -31.29 -19.76
CA GLY A 522 -9.17 -32.50 -19.84
C GLY A 522 -10.11 -32.64 -21.05
N VAL A 523 -11.35 -33.02 -20.75
CA VAL A 523 -12.34 -33.56 -21.68
C VAL A 523 -12.96 -32.47 -22.57
N LEU A 524 -13.09 -32.73 -23.87
CA LEU A 524 -13.73 -31.82 -24.82
C LEU A 524 -15.15 -31.43 -24.36
N ALA A 525 -15.39 -30.12 -24.26
CA ALA A 525 -16.65 -29.56 -23.80
C ALA A 525 -17.84 -30.03 -24.67
N PRO A 526 -19.02 -30.29 -24.09
CA PRO A 526 -20.16 -30.85 -24.82
C PRO A 526 -20.61 -30.03 -26.03
N ASN A 527 -20.53 -28.71 -25.95
CA ASN A 527 -20.87 -27.78 -27.03
C ASN A 527 -19.94 -27.88 -28.24
N PHE A 528 -18.70 -28.37 -28.08
CA PHE A 528 -17.77 -28.58 -29.19
C PHE A 528 -17.99 -29.93 -29.87
N ARG A 529 -18.34 -30.97 -29.11
CA ARG A 529 -18.55 -32.35 -29.63
C ARG A 529 -19.59 -32.45 -30.74
N ALA A 530 -20.61 -31.58 -30.72
CA ALA A 530 -21.66 -31.56 -31.74
C ALA A 530 -21.13 -31.30 -33.16
N TYR A 531 -19.93 -30.72 -33.28
CA TYR A 531 -19.34 -30.29 -34.54
C TYR A 531 -18.15 -31.13 -34.99
N THR A 532 -17.81 -32.20 -34.26
CA THR A 532 -16.62 -33.02 -34.51
C THR A 532 -16.96 -34.42 -35.02
N SER A 533 -18.17 -34.61 -35.55
CA SER A 533 -18.67 -35.92 -35.99
C SER A 533 -17.78 -36.48 -37.11
N GLY A 534 -17.11 -37.61 -36.84
CA GLY A 534 -16.26 -38.33 -37.79
C GLY A 534 -14.79 -37.89 -37.82
N SER A 535 -14.38 -36.93 -36.99
CA SER A 535 -12.98 -36.53 -36.77
C SER A 535 -12.53 -36.89 -35.36
N ILE A 536 -11.24 -37.22 -35.22
CA ILE A 536 -10.64 -37.49 -33.89
C ILE A 536 -10.17 -36.16 -33.31
N VAL A 537 -10.52 -35.90 -32.05
CA VAL A 537 -10.05 -34.74 -31.29
C VAL A 537 -9.10 -35.23 -30.20
N HIS A 538 -7.85 -34.79 -30.29
CA HIS A 538 -6.80 -35.09 -29.33
C HIS A 538 -6.70 -33.95 -28.32
N THR A 539 -7.12 -34.20 -27.08
CA THR A 539 -6.94 -33.27 -25.96
C THR A 539 -5.63 -33.60 -25.25
N LEU A 540 -4.57 -32.87 -25.58
CA LEU A 540 -3.20 -33.16 -25.14
C LEU A 540 -2.72 -32.13 -24.11
N GLN A 541 -1.76 -32.56 -23.28
CA GLN A 541 -0.97 -31.68 -22.41
C GLN A 541 0.47 -31.80 -22.88
N LEU A 542 0.97 -30.74 -23.52
CA LEU A 542 2.27 -30.76 -24.19
C LEU A 542 3.30 -29.98 -23.39
N SER A 543 4.56 -30.42 -23.41
CA SER A 543 5.70 -29.56 -23.04
C SER A 543 5.95 -28.50 -24.13
N ASP A 544 6.79 -27.50 -23.85
CA ASP A 544 7.13 -26.48 -24.86
C ASP A 544 7.83 -27.11 -26.09
N GLU A 545 8.67 -28.13 -25.87
CA GLU A 545 9.32 -28.90 -26.95
C GLU A 545 8.32 -29.69 -27.78
N GLU A 546 7.37 -30.39 -27.13
CA GLU A 546 6.33 -31.12 -27.84
C GLU A 546 5.36 -30.18 -28.55
N LEU A 547 5.08 -29.01 -27.96
CA LEU A 547 4.23 -27.98 -28.55
C LEU A 547 4.89 -27.37 -29.80
N ALA A 548 6.19 -27.11 -29.77
CA ALA A 548 6.95 -26.66 -30.95
C ALA A 548 6.83 -27.68 -32.10
N ILE A 549 6.97 -28.98 -31.81
CA ILE A 549 6.80 -30.05 -32.80
C ILE A 549 5.35 -30.12 -33.30
N ALA A 550 4.36 -29.94 -32.41
CA ALA A 550 2.95 -29.91 -32.78
C ALA A 550 2.62 -28.72 -33.70
N TYR A 551 3.20 -27.54 -33.45
CA TYR A 551 3.08 -26.40 -34.37
C TYR A 551 3.67 -26.74 -35.74
N SER A 552 4.92 -27.23 -35.80
CA SER A 552 5.59 -27.56 -37.06
C SER A 552 4.87 -28.64 -37.89
N GLY A 553 4.14 -29.54 -37.24
CA GLY A 553 3.35 -30.58 -37.90
C GLY A 553 1.91 -30.19 -38.27
N ALA A 554 1.40 -29.07 -37.78
CA ALA A 554 0.02 -28.64 -38.00
C ALA A 554 -0.18 -28.04 -39.40
N LEU A 555 -1.39 -28.17 -39.95
CA LEU A 555 -1.79 -27.42 -41.14
C LEU A 555 -1.85 -25.92 -40.87
N ALA A 556 -2.35 -25.56 -39.69
CA ALA A 556 -2.36 -24.22 -39.14
C ALA A 556 -2.67 -24.26 -37.65
N LEU A 557 -2.19 -23.26 -36.92
CA LEU A 557 -2.80 -22.82 -35.67
C LEU A 557 -4.08 -22.04 -36.01
N VAL A 558 -5.19 -22.39 -35.37
CA VAL A 558 -6.44 -21.62 -35.45
C VAL A 558 -6.69 -20.97 -34.10
N TYR A 559 -6.64 -19.64 -34.07
CA TYR A 559 -6.69 -18.84 -32.85
C TYR A 559 -7.72 -17.70 -32.96
N PRO A 560 -9.03 -18.01 -33.00
CA PRO A 560 -10.08 -17.05 -33.36
C PRO A 560 -10.49 -16.10 -32.21
N SER A 561 -9.53 -15.69 -31.38
CA SER A 561 -9.79 -14.90 -30.17
C SER A 561 -10.40 -13.53 -30.49
N LYS A 562 -11.41 -13.14 -29.71
CA LYS A 562 -12.07 -11.83 -29.74
C LYS A 562 -11.21 -10.73 -29.14
N TYR A 563 -10.34 -11.07 -28.20
CA TYR A 563 -9.41 -10.14 -27.58
C TYR A 563 -8.22 -10.92 -27.01
N GLU A 564 -7.03 -10.36 -27.11
CA GLU A 564 -5.83 -10.82 -26.40
C GLU A 564 -4.98 -9.64 -25.97
N GLY A 565 -4.26 -9.81 -24.86
CA GLY A 565 -3.25 -8.86 -24.42
C GLY A 565 -1.98 -8.83 -25.28
N PHE A 566 -1.64 -9.97 -25.90
CA PHE A 566 -0.54 -10.09 -26.87
C PHE A 566 -0.80 -11.16 -27.93
N GLY A 567 -0.88 -12.44 -27.50
CA GLY A 567 -1.06 -13.58 -28.41
C GLY A 567 0.18 -14.47 -28.57
N MET A 568 0.82 -14.86 -27.46
CA MET A 568 1.99 -15.75 -27.47
C MET A 568 1.84 -17.02 -28.35
N PRO A 569 0.70 -17.73 -28.36
CA PRO A 569 0.54 -18.90 -29.25
C PRO A 569 0.73 -18.58 -30.74
N ILE A 570 0.36 -17.37 -31.18
CA ILE A 570 0.51 -16.93 -32.57
C ILE A 570 1.99 -16.86 -32.93
N ILE A 571 2.80 -16.20 -32.10
CA ILE A 571 4.21 -16.03 -32.39
C ILE A 571 4.99 -17.34 -32.24
N GLU A 572 4.62 -18.18 -31.27
CA GLU A 572 5.19 -19.53 -31.12
C GLU A 572 4.92 -20.38 -32.37
N ALA A 573 3.69 -20.36 -32.88
CA ALA A 573 3.33 -21.03 -34.12
C ALA A 573 4.17 -20.51 -35.30
N MET A 574 4.26 -19.19 -35.46
CA MET A 574 5.05 -18.57 -36.52
C MET A 574 6.53 -18.93 -36.44
N ALA A 575 7.13 -18.91 -35.24
CA ALA A 575 8.52 -19.29 -35.00
C ALA A 575 8.78 -20.78 -35.33
N SER A 576 7.80 -21.65 -35.06
CA SER A 576 7.83 -23.06 -35.43
C SER A 576 7.51 -23.35 -36.91
N GLY A 577 7.31 -22.32 -37.73
CA GLY A 577 6.97 -22.46 -39.15
C GLY A 577 5.54 -22.96 -39.39
N CYS A 578 4.62 -22.66 -38.47
CA CYS A 578 3.20 -23.01 -38.57
C CYS A 578 2.38 -21.81 -39.09
N PRO A 579 1.57 -21.97 -40.15
CA PRO A 579 0.62 -20.95 -40.56
C PRO A 579 -0.39 -20.62 -39.46
N VAL A 580 -0.88 -19.37 -39.44
CA VAL A 580 -1.86 -18.92 -38.46
C VAL A 580 -3.14 -18.46 -39.16
N ILE A 581 -4.29 -18.88 -38.61
CA ILE A 581 -5.62 -18.34 -38.92
C ILE A 581 -6.16 -17.70 -37.64
N THR A 582 -6.46 -16.40 -37.68
CA THR A 582 -6.79 -15.61 -36.47
C THR A 582 -7.75 -14.45 -36.79
N CYS A 583 -8.15 -13.69 -35.77
CA CYS A 583 -8.99 -12.50 -35.90
C CYS A 583 -8.16 -11.21 -35.86
N ARG A 584 -8.63 -10.13 -36.53
CA ARG A 584 -7.92 -8.83 -36.57
C ARG A 584 -8.32 -7.94 -35.38
N ASN A 585 -8.26 -8.49 -34.16
CA ASN A 585 -8.77 -7.87 -32.94
C ASN A 585 -7.66 -7.56 -31.93
N ALA A 586 -7.80 -6.47 -31.16
CA ALA A 586 -6.89 -6.09 -30.08
C ALA A 586 -5.41 -6.10 -30.52
N SER A 587 -4.52 -6.71 -29.73
CA SER A 587 -3.07 -6.82 -30.01
C SER A 587 -2.70 -7.85 -31.09
N ILE A 588 -3.64 -8.69 -31.54
CA ILE A 588 -3.35 -9.77 -32.49
C ILE A 588 -2.69 -9.27 -33.80
N PRO A 589 -3.11 -8.15 -34.42
CA PRO A 589 -2.48 -7.61 -35.62
C PRO A 589 -1.04 -7.15 -35.40
N GLU A 590 -0.69 -6.72 -34.19
CA GLU A 590 0.68 -6.32 -33.84
C GLU A 590 1.61 -7.53 -33.88
N VAL A 591 1.14 -8.67 -33.37
CA VAL A 591 1.90 -9.92 -33.30
C VAL A 591 1.93 -10.64 -34.65
N ALA A 592 0.77 -10.86 -35.27
CA ALA A 592 0.67 -11.63 -36.52
C ALA A 592 1.09 -10.84 -37.78
N GLY A 593 1.03 -9.51 -37.76
CA GLY A 593 1.33 -8.67 -38.93
C GLY A 593 0.54 -9.11 -40.16
N GLU A 594 1.19 -9.17 -41.32
CA GLU A 594 0.53 -9.67 -42.55
C GLU A 594 0.77 -11.18 -42.78
N ALA A 595 1.27 -11.90 -41.77
CA ALA A 595 1.66 -13.31 -41.88
C ALA A 595 0.56 -14.32 -41.47
N ALA A 596 -0.69 -13.87 -41.37
CA ALA A 596 -1.83 -14.70 -40.98
C ALA A 596 -3.01 -14.55 -41.94
N ILE A 597 -3.87 -15.56 -41.98
CA ILE A 597 -5.20 -15.43 -42.57
C ILE A 597 -6.12 -14.82 -41.52
N TYR A 598 -6.64 -13.63 -41.81
CA TYR A 598 -7.57 -12.93 -40.93
C TYR A 598 -9.02 -13.26 -41.27
N VAL A 599 -9.81 -13.49 -40.22
CA VAL A 599 -11.26 -13.66 -40.29
C VAL A 599 -11.95 -12.77 -39.25
N ASN A 600 -13.24 -12.49 -39.44
CA ASN A 600 -14.01 -11.81 -38.39
C ASN A 600 -14.40 -12.81 -37.29
N ASP A 601 -14.54 -12.33 -36.06
CA ASP A 601 -14.74 -13.20 -34.89
C ASP A 601 -16.15 -13.82 -34.75
N ASP A 602 -17.04 -13.46 -35.67
CA ASP A 602 -18.40 -13.99 -35.82
C ASP A 602 -18.63 -14.70 -37.17
N ASP A 603 -17.63 -14.71 -38.06
CA ASP A 603 -17.74 -15.19 -39.43
C ASP A 603 -17.33 -16.65 -39.58
N VAL A 604 -18.32 -17.54 -39.43
CA VAL A 604 -18.15 -18.98 -39.60
C VAL A 604 -17.71 -19.35 -41.02
N ASP A 605 -18.30 -18.72 -42.04
CA ASP A 605 -18.05 -19.04 -43.44
C ASP A 605 -16.65 -18.55 -43.86
N GLY A 606 -16.26 -17.36 -43.40
CA GLY A 606 -14.91 -16.82 -43.56
C GLY A 606 -13.84 -17.72 -42.93
N LEU A 607 -14.10 -18.26 -41.73
CA LEU A 607 -13.20 -19.23 -41.11
C LEU A 607 -13.15 -20.55 -41.88
N ALA A 608 -14.29 -21.06 -42.37
CA ALA A 608 -14.32 -22.28 -43.18
C ALA A 608 -13.52 -22.10 -44.49
N ASN A 609 -13.64 -20.93 -45.12
CA ASN A 609 -12.82 -20.55 -46.27
C ASN A 609 -11.33 -20.48 -45.90
N GLY A 610 -10.97 -19.88 -44.76
CA GLY A 610 -9.59 -19.86 -44.27
C GLY A 610 -8.99 -21.26 -44.06
N LEU A 611 -9.78 -22.18 -43.49
CA LEU A 611 -9.40 -23.59 -43.34
C LEU A 611 -9.20 -24.28 -44.70
N CYS A 612 -9.92 -23.88 -45.74
CA CYS A 612 -9.72 -24.37 -47.11
C CYS A 612 -8.48 -23.76 -47.78
N GLU A 613 -8.29 -22.45 -47.67
CA GLU A 613 -7.18 -21.73 -48.30
C GLU A 613 -5.82 -22.20 -47.78
N VAL A 614 -5.69 -22.41 -46.46
CA VAL A 614 -4.40 -22.83 -45.86
C VAL A 614 -3.95 -24.23 -46.28
N GLN A 615 -4.86 -25.04 -46.85
CA GLN A 615 -4.49 -26.35 -47.40
C GLN A 615 -3.71 -26.23 -48.70
N LYS A 616 -3.89 -25.13 -49.46
CA LYS A 616 -3.20 -24.88 -50.73
C LYS A 616 -1.69 -24.73 -50.46
N PRO A 617 -0.82 -25.55 -51.06
CA PRO A 617 0.62 -25.53 -50.76
C PRO A 617 1.28 -24.16 -50.97
N SER A 618 0.88 -23.40 -52.00
CA SER A 618 1.42 -22.07 -52.28
C SER A 618 1.08 -21.06 -51.18
N ILE A 619 -0.18 -21.03 -50.73
CA ILE A 619 -0.62 -20.16 -49.63
C ILE A 619 0.09 -20.57 -48.34
N ARG A 620 0.13 -21.88 -48.05
CA ARG A 620 0.78 -22.39 -46.84
C ARG A 620 2.25 -22.02 -46.78
N GLN A 621 3.01 -22.26 -47.84
CA GLN A 621 4.44 -21.92 -47.89
C GLN A 621 4.69 -20.43 -47.77
N ALA A 622 3.85 -19.58 -48.40
CA ALA A 622 3.95 -18.14 -48.27
C ALA A 622 3.72 -17.67 -46.82
N LEU A 623 2.69 -18.20 -46.15
CA LEU A 623 2.41 -17.88 -44.74
C LEU A 623 3.50 -18.38 -43.80
N MET A 624 4.06 -19.57 -44.03
CA MET A 624 5.19 -20.09 -43.23
C MET A 624 6.41 -19.17 -43.35
N ALA A 625 6.76 -18.76 -44.58
CA ALA A 625 7.89 -17.86 -44.80
C ALA A 625 7.66 -16.48 -44.17
N ALA A 626 6.46 -15.92 -44.34
CA ALA A 626 6.08 -14.65 -43.71
C ALA A 626 6.08 -14.74 -42.18
N GLY A 627 5.57 -15.83 -41.61
CA GLY A 627 5.52 -16.06 -40.17
C GLY A 627 6.90 -16.14 -39.55
N LEU A 628 7.83 -16.87 -40.17
CA LEU A 628 9.21 -16.94 -39.70
C LEU A 628 9.89 -15.56 -39.67
N MET A 629 9.67 -14.73 -40.70
CA MET A 629 10.19 -13.35 -40.72
C MET A 629 9.50 -12.46 -39.68
N GLN A 630 8.20 -12.66 -39.44
CA GLN A 630 7.45 -11.89 -38.44
C GLN A 630 7.92 -12.23 -37.02
N ALA A 631 8.12 -13.51 -36.71
CA ALA A 631 8.55 -13.97 -35.39
C ALA A 631 9.93 -13.41 -34.98
N GLN A 632 10.83 -13.17 -35.94
CA GLN A 632 12.16 -12.59 -35.69
C GLN A 632 12.13 -11.16 -35.11
N LYS A 633 10.99 -10.47 -35.19
CA LYS A 633 10.85 -9.11 -34.63
C LYS A 633 10.71 -9.10 -33.11
N PHE A 634 10.52 -10.25 -32.48
CA PHE A 634 10.23 -10.37 -31.06
C PHE A 634 11.26 -11.25 -30.37
N SER A 635 11.87 -10.75 -29.32
CA SER A 635 12.87 -11.48 -28.54
C SER A 635 12.69 -11.18 -27.06
N TRP A 636 13.00 -12.17 -26.22
CA TRP A 636 12.99 -11.96 -24.77
C TRP A 636 14.06 -10.96 -24.33
N SER A 637 15.20 -10.93 -25.01
CA SER A 637 16.27 -9.98 -24.73
C SER A 637 15.82 -8.52 -24.93
N ASN A 638 15.08 -8.21 -26.01
CA ASN A 638 14.55 -6.85 -26.24
C ASN A 638 13.55 -6.45 -25.14
N MET A 639 12.67 -7.38 -24.76
CA MET A 639 11.73 -7.15 -23.66
C MET A 639 12.46 -6.93 -22.33
N ALA A 640 13.45 -7.77 -22.04
CA ALA A 640 14.25 -7.69 -20.81
C ALA A 640 15.03 -6.39 -20.71
N GLU A 641 15.63 -5.92 -21.81
CA GLU A 641 16.29 -4.62 -21.89
C GLU A 641 15.30 -3.48 -21.61
N THR A 642 14.17 -3.46 -22.33
CA THR A 642 13.12 -2.44 -22.16
C THR A 642 12.58 -2.40 -20.73
N VAL A 643 12.21 -3.56 -20.17
CA VAL A 643 11.67 -3.65 -18.80
C VAL A 643 12.74 -3.24 -17.79
N SER A 644 14.00 -3.66 -17.93
CA SER A 644 15.05 -3.24 -17.01
C SER A 644 15.32 -1.74 -17.06
N SER A 645 15.27 -1.11 -18.24
CA SER A 645 15.41 0.35 -18.39
C SER A 645 14.32 1.07 -17.61
N VAL A 646 13.05 0.68 -17.83
CA VAL A 646 11.91 1.29 -17.14
C VAL A 646 12.01 1.09 -15.62
N LEU A 647 12.44 -0.08 -15.17
CA LEU A 647 12.62 -0.34 -13.75
C LEU A 647 13.71 0.56 -13.15
N ILE A 648 14.86 0.73 -13.79
CA ILE A 648 15.89 1.66 -13.29
C ILE A 648 15.40 3.11 -13.33
N GLU A 649 14.76 3.54 -14.42
CA GLU A 649 14.18 4.88 -14.53
C GLU A 649 13.13 5.15 -13.45
N ALA A 650 12.31 4.16 -13.12
CA ALA A 650 11.30 4.26 -12.07
C ALA A 650 11.91 4.45 -10.67
N THR A 651 13.15 3.99 -10.42
CA THR A 651 13.87 4.30 -9.17
C THR A 651 14.24 5.77 -9.04
N LEU A 652 14.19 6.54 -10.13
CA LEU A 652 14.56 7.96 -10.18
C LEU A 652 13.34 8.89 -10.19
N VAL A 653 12.12 8.36 -10.12
CA VAL A 653 10.89 9.17 -10.20
C VAL A 653 10.81 10.21 -9.08
N SER A 654 11.35 9.90 -7.90
CA SER A 654 11.43 10.83 -6.76
C SER A 654 12.30 12.06 -7.03
N LEU A 655 13.12 12.06 -8.08
CA LEU A 655 13.95 13.22 -8.46
C LEU A 655 13.19 14.27 -9.29
N ASN A 656 11.91 14.03 -9.61
CA ASN A 656 11.04 14.98 -10.31
C ASN A 656 11.71 15.66 -11.53
N LEU A 657 12.39 14.88 -12.35
CA LEU A 657 13.16 15.39 -13.49
C LEU A 657 12.25 16.06 -14.53
N LYS A 658 12.67 17.23 -15.03
CA LYS A 658 11.96 18.01 -16.05
C LYS A 658 12.76 18.04 -17.37
N GLU A 659 12.36 18.92 -18.30
CA GLU A 659 13.04 19.11 -19.60
C GLU A 659 14.51 19.52 -19.43
N ILE A 660 14.81 20.34 -18.42
CA ILE A 660 16.15 20.84 -18.12
C ILE A 660 16.53 20.38 -16.72
N ASN A 661 17.64 19.64 -16.59
CA ASN A 661 18.12 19.19 -15.28
C ASN A 661 19.55 19.67 -15.08
N PHE A 662 19.77 20.49 -14.04
CA PHE A 662 21.12 20.87 -13.60
C PHE A 662 21.46 20.13 -12.32
N ILE A 663 22.75 19.96 -12.04
CA ILE A 663 23.22 19.37 -10.78
C ILE A 663 24.27 20.24 -10.11
N ILE A 664 24.25 20.28 -8.78
CA ILE A 664 25.29 20.87 -7.95
C ILE A 664 25.83 19.85 -6.94
N PHE A 665 27.09 20.03 -6.56
CA PHE A 665 27.79 19.20 -5.57
C PHE A 665 28.30 20.06 -4.41
N PRO A 666 27.43 20.49 -3.49
CA PRO A 666 27.85 21.30 -2.34
C PRO A 666 28.82 20.53 -1.46
N ASP A 667 29.91 21.16 -1.02
CA ASP A 667 30.75 20.64 0.05
C ASP A 667 30.11 20.94 1.40
N TRP A 668 29.31 20.00 1.88
CA TRP A 668 28.61 20.08 3.17
C TRP A 668 29.55 20.09 4.40
N SER A 669 30.86 19.90 4.23
CA SER A 669 31.84 20.05 5.32
C SER A 669 32.22 21.50 5.60
N GLN A 670 31.85 22.44 4.72
CA GLN A 670 32.10 23.86 4.89
C GLN A 670 31.17 24.50 5.93
N PRO A 671 31.51 25.69 6.46
CA PRO A 671 30.62 26.42 7.36
C PRO A 671 29.25 26.71 6.73
N GLU A 672 28.17 26.49 7.50
CA GLU A 672 26.78 26.69 7.08
C GLU A 672 26.53 28.08 6.45
N GLU A 673 27.13 29.14 7.00
CA GLU A 673 26.99 30.49 6.46
C GLU A 673 27.58 30.63 5.05
N SER A 674 28.73 29.98 4.79
CA SER A 674 29.41 30.03 3.50
C SER A 674 28.63 29.27 2.44
N ILE A 675 28.22 28.03 2.73
CA ILE A 675 27.45 27.23 1.78
C ILE A 675 26.03 27.79 1.60
N GLY A 676 25.43 28.36 2.64
CA GLY A 676 24.12 29.00 2.57
C GLY A 676 24.09 30.19 1.61
N LEU A 677 25.04 31.12 1.75
CA LEU A 677 25.17 32.27 0.85
C LEU A 677 25.42 31.86 -0.61
N GLU A 678 26.15 30.76 -0.80
CA GLU A 678 26.45 30.23 -2.12
C GLU A 678 25.22 29.59 -2.78
N LEU A 679 24.51 28.72 -2.07
CA LEU A 679 23.26 28.12 -2.54
C LEU A 679 22.19 29.18 -2.78
N GLU A 680 22.15 30.23 -1.97
CA GLU A 680 21.24 31.36 -2.16
C GLU A 680 21.44 32.01 -3.54
N LYS A 681 22.70 32.25 -3.93
CA LYS A 681 23.01 32.80 -5.26
C LYS A 681 22.58 31.86 -6.37
N VAL A 682 22.86 30.55 -6.24
CA VAL A 682 22.49 29.54 -7.23
C VAL A 682 20.97 29.51 -7.41
N PHE A 683 20.23 29.40 -6.32
CA PHE A 683 18.77 29.31 -6.35
C PHE A 683 18.16 30.56 -6.97
N LYS A 684 18.67 31.76 -6.64
CA LYS A 684 18.22 33.02 -7.27
C LYS A 684 18.45 33.01 -8.78
N VAL A 685 19.65 32.64 -9.24
CA VAL A 685 19.97 32.63 -10.68
C VAL A 685 19.09 31.62 -11.43
N VAL A 686 18.94 30.41 -10.90
CA VAL A 686 18.14 29.37 -11.57
C VAL A 686 16.65 29.70 -11.52
N ALA A 687 16.12 30.19 -10.40
CA ALA A 687 14.71 30.56 -10.26
C ALA A 687 14.33 31.76 -11.15
N SER A 688 15.26 32.71 -11.37
CA SER A 688 15.05 33.85 -12.27
C SER A 688 15.24 33.55 -13.76
N HIS A 689 15.64 32.32 -14.11
CA HIS A 689 15.83 31.92 -15.50
C HIS A 689 14.47 31.78 -16.24
N PRO A 690 14.34 32.18 -17.52
CA PRO A 690 13.08 32.06 -18.26
C PRO A 690 12.49 30.64 -18.33
N ASP A 691 13.36 29.62 -18.25
CA ASP A 691 12.96 28.21 -18.26
C ASP A 691 12.89 27.58 -16.85
N SER A 692 12.81 28.38 -15.78
CA SER A 692 12.81 27.87 -14.40
C SER A 692 11.69 26.86 -14.14
N GLU A 693 10.47 27.11 -14.67
CA GLU A 693 9.32 26.20 -14.60
C GLU A 693 9.59 24.81 -15.20
N LYS A 694 10.51 24.74 -16.17
CA LYS A 694 10.93 23.53 -16.88
C LYS A 694 12.22 22.93 -16.34
N THR A 695 12.72 23.48 -15.23
CA THR A 695 14.03 23.14 -14.68
C THR A 695 13.90 22.39 -13.35
N THR A 696 14.66 21.31 -13.24
CA THR A 696 14.94 20.63 -11.96
C THR A 696 16.40 20.87 -11.59
N LEU A 697 16.64 21.40 -10.40
CA LEU A 697 17.95 21.54 -9.81
C LEU A 697 18.20 20.39 -8.84
N LEU A 698 19.10 19.50 -9.24
CA LEU A 698 19.56 18.38 -8.45
C LEU A 698 20.64 18.83 -7.47
N VAL A 699 20.48 18.54 -6.19
CA VAL A 699 21.46 18.87 -5.16
C VAL A 699 22.02 17.58 -4.58
N ASN A 700 23.30 17.30 -4.83
CA ASN A 700 23.92 16.12 -4.30
C ASN A 700 24.13 16.24 -2.77
N THR A 701 23.77 15.20 -2.03
CA THR A 701 23.85 15.18 -0.55
C THR A 701 25.00 14.32 -0.05
N ASN A 702 26.08 14.20 -0.81
CA ASN A 702 27.21 13.38 -0.37
C ASN A 702 27.81 13.93 0.93
N ASN A 703 28.09 13.04 1.89
CA ASN A 703 28.61 13.37 3.22
C ASN A 703 27.68 14.21 4.14
N ILE A 704 26.38 14.28 3.86
CA ILE A 704 25.35 14.83 4.77
C ILE A 704 24.13 13.91 4.81
N ALA A 705 23.41 13.86 5.92
CA ALA A 705 22.11 13.17 5.95
C ALA A 705 21.11 13.92 5.07
N VAL A 706 20.24 13.19 4.37
CA VAL A 706 19.27 13.78 3.43
C VAL A 706 18.33 14.74 4.16
N GLU A 707 17.92 14.38 5.36
CA GLU A 707 17.04 15.17 6.22
C GLU A 707 17.72 16.48 6.67
N ASP A 708 19.02 16.43 6.99
CA ASP A 708 19.79 17.62 7.36
C ASP A 708 19.96 18.56 6.17
N ALA A 709 20.24 18.01 4.98
CA ALA A 709 20.29 18.77 3.74
C ALA A 709 18.94 19.42 3.41
N GLU A 710 17.83 18.68 3.55
CA GLU A 710 16.47 19.18 3.28
C GLU A 710 16.09 20.34 4.22
N LEU A 711 16.38 20.20 5.52
CA LEU A 711 16.21 21.27 6.51
C LEU A 711 17.04 22.50 6.17
N PHE A 712 18.30 22.30 5.78
CA PHE A 712 19.20 23.38 5.39
C PHE A 712 18.68 24.11 4.15
N LEU A 713 18.34 23.39 3.08
CA LEU A 713 17.81 23.97 1.85
C LEU A 713 16.51 24.73 2.09
N SER A 714 15.61 24.19 2.92
CA SER A 714 14.37 24.87 3.31
C SER A 714 14.64 26.22 4.00
N SER A 715 15.67 26.29 4.84
CA SER A 715 16.09 27.54 5.48
C SER A 715 16.62 28.57 4.48
N VAL A 716 17.39 28.12 3.48
CA VAL A 716 17.90 28.98 2.39
C VAL A 716 16.75 29.52 1.56
N VAL A 717 15.82 28.67 1.13
CA VAL A 717 14.64 29.08 0.35
C VAL A 717 13.79 30.09 1.14
N MET A 718 13.55 29.85 2.42
CA MET A 718 12.78 30.76 3.27
C MET A 718 13.46 32.13 3.42
N ASN A 719 14.78 32.16 3.57
CA ASN A 719 15.53 33.41 3.63
C ASN A 719 15.36 34.25 2.35
N ILE A 720 15.36 33.60 1.18
CA ILE A 720 15.16 34.29 -0.10
C ILE A 720 13.74 34.87 -0.19
N LEU A 721 12.73 34.07 0.17
CA LEU A 721 11.32 34.50 0.19
C LEU A 721 11.11 35.74 1.07
N MET A 722 11.78 35.80 2.24
CA MET A 722 11.64 36.93 3.15
C MET A 722 12.39 38.20 2.71
N GLN A 723 13.47 38.07 1.93
CA GLN A 723 14.36 39.19 1.64
C GLN A 723 14.04 39.91 0.33
N GLU A 724 13.47 39.25 -0.69
CA GLU A 724 13.52 39.79 -2.07
C GLU A 724 12.24 39.76 -2.92
N ASP A 725 11.03 39.50 -2.37
CA ASP A 725 9.79 39.40 -3.18
C ASP A 725 9.92 38.41 -4.38
N LEU A 726 10.88 37.48 -4.32
CA LEU A 726 11.13 36.45 -5.33
C LEU A 726 10.56 35.13 -4.82
N ASP A 727 9.44 34.70 -5.39
CA ASP A 727 8.82 33.42 -5.04
C ASP A 727 9.53 32.26 -5.75
N ILE A 728 10.54 31.67 -5.10
CA ILE A 728 11.25 30.49 -5.62
C ILE A 728 10.35 29.25 -5.60
N THR A 729 9.26 29.26 -4.82
CA THR A 729 8.33 28.12 -4.74
C THR A 729 7.42 28.02 -5.97
N GLU A 730 7.26 29.11 -6.73
CA GLU A 730 6.58 29.11 -8.03
C GLU A 730 7.60 28.91 -9.16
N GLY A 731 7.91 27.65 -9.49
CA GLY A 731 8.52 27.28 -10.79
C GLY A 731 9.73 26.36 -10.73
N LEU A 732 10.70 26.61 -9.84
CA LEU A 732 11.92 25.81 -9.74
C LEU A 732 11.69 24.55 -8.90
N GLU A 733 11.92 23.36 -9.48
CA GLU A 733 11.95 22.11 -8.72
C GLU A 733 13.36 21.90 -8.16
N ILE A 734 13.49 21.66 -6.85
CA ILE A 734 14.77 21.32 -6.21
C ILE A 734 14.65 19.91 -5.66
N SER A 735 15.52 19.01 -6.09
CA SER A 735 15.48 17.60 -5.70
C SER A 735 16.83 17.14 -5.15
N LEU A 736 16.82 16.44 -4.02
CA LEU A 736 18.02 15.90 -3.40
C LEU A 736 18.45 14.61 -4.08
N VAL A 737 19.74 14.51 -4.41
CA VAL A 737 20.34 13.29 -4.97
C VAL A 737 21.20 12.64 -3.92
N ALA A 738 20.64 11.63 -3.28
CA ALA A 738 21.29 10.84 -2.24
C ALA A 738 21.61 9.43 -2.74
N ASP A 739 22.85 9.00 -2.53
CA ASP A 739 23.21 7.58 -2.52
C ASP A 739 22.76 6.72 -3.73
N LEU A 740 22.80 7.27 -4.95
CA LEU A 740 22.48 6.49 -6.15
C LEU A 740 23.55 5.42 -6.45
N ALA A 741 23.11 4.23 -6.90
CA ALA A 741 24.00 3.18 -7.39
C ALA A 741 24.55 3.51 -8.79
N ASP A 742 25.63 2.84 -9.21
CA ASP A 742 26.27 3.06 -10.52
C ASP A 742 25.27 3.02 -11.70
N ILE A 743 24.34 2.05 -11.70
CA ILE A 743 23.35 1.88 -12.77
C ILE A 743 22.32 3.02 -12.81
N GLN A 744 22.01 3.60 -11.65
CA GLN A 744 21.12 4.74 -11.53
C GLN A 744 21.81 6.00 -12.04
N TRP A 745 23.10 6.19 -11.72
CA TRP A 745 23.92 7.26 -12.29
C TRP A 745 24.05 7.14 -13.81
N GLU A 746 24.34 5.94 -14.34
CA GLU A 746 24.40 5.70 -15.79
C GLU A 746 23.10 6.07 -16.51
N THR A 747 21.95 5.93 -15.83
CA THR A 747 20.63 6.32 -16.35
C THR A 747 20.34 7.81 -16.18
N LEU A 748 20.80 8.42 -15.08
CA LEU A 748 20.56 9.82 -14.74
C LEU A 748 21.45 10.77 -15.54
N LEU A 749 22.74 10.46 -15.72
CA LEU A 749 23.74 11.35 -16.32
C LEU A 749 23.33 11.88 -17.71
N PRO A 750 22.81 11.08 -18.65
CA PRO A 750 22.35 11.58 -19.95
C PRO A 750 21.19 12.57 -19.89
N ARG A 751 20.47 12.63 -18.77
CA ARG A 751 19.36 13.57 -18.52
C ARG A 751 19.81 14.87 -17.88
N ILE A 752 21.07 14.96 -17.41
CA ILE A 752 21.64 16.17 -16.82
C ILE A 752 22.23 17.05 -17.93
N ARG A 753 21.71 18.28 -18.07
CA ARG A 753 22.17 19.28 -19.04
C ARG A 753 23.57 19.82 -18.69
N GLY A 754 23.85 19.96 -17.40
CA GLY A 754 25.09 20.57 -16.93
C GLY A 754 25.23 20.49 -15.42
N LYS A 755 26.47 20.63 -14.95
CA LYS A 755 26.74 20.93 -13.53
C LYS A 755 26.96 22.43 -13.35
N ILE A 756 26.42 23.01 -12.29
CA ILE A 756 26.68 24.41 -11.92
C ILE A 756 27.87 24.41 -10.95
N LEU A 757 28.91 25.18 -11.26
CA LEU A 757 30.12 25.24 -10.46
C LEU A 757 29.87 25.99 -9.15
N LEU A 758 30.34 25.40 -8.06
CA LEU A 758 30.40 26.01 -6.73
C LEU A 758 31.86 26.38 -6.41
N GLU A 759 32.06 27.51 -5.75
CA GLU A 759 33.26 27.88 -5.00
C GLU A 759 33.66 26.75 -4.03
N HIS A 760 32.68 26.15 -3.35
CA HIS A 760 32.88 25.01 -2.45
C HIS A 760 32.22 23.73 -3.02
N GLU A 761 32.91 23.09 -3.96
CA GLU A 761 32.42 21.87 -4.63
C GLU A 761 33.00 20.58 -4.01
N ASP A 762 32.14 19.61 -3.67
CA ASP A 762 32.57 18.28 -3.23
C ASP A 762 33.15 17.46 -4.39
N GLN A 763 34.48 17.47 -4.49
CA GLN A 763 35.21 16.71 -5.49
C GLN A 763 35.03 15.19 -5.35
N ASN A 764 34.82 14.68 -4.13
CA ASN A 764 34.63 13.24 -3.93
C ASN A 764 33.27 12.79 -4.44
N GLY A 765 32.21 13.53 -4.14
CA GLY A 765 30.86 13.27 -4.64
C GLY A 765 30.80 13.33 -6.17
N LEU A 766 31.51 14.28 -6.76
CA LEU A 766 31.60 14.44 -8.21
C LEU A 766 32.30 13.25 -8.90
N ILE A 767 33.42 12.78 -8.35
CA ILE A 767 34.13 11.59 -8.85
C ILE A 767 33.27 10.34 -8.70
N GLN A 768 32.60 10.17 -7.55
CA GLN A 768 31.73 9.04 -7.27
C GLN A 768 30.54 8.97 -8.24
N ALA A 769 29.95 10.13 -8.57
CA ALA A 769 28.88 10.25 -9.56
C ALA A 769 29.37 10.09 -11.01
N LYS A 770 30.69 9.99 -11.25
CA LYS A 770 31.32 10.05 -12.59
C LYS A 770 30.90 11.30 -13.38
N ALA A 771 30.60 12.38 -12.66
CA ALA A 771 30.05 13.62 -13.20
C ALA A 771 31.13 14.57 -13.75
N GLU A 772 32.41 14.17 -13.74
CA GLU A 772 33.55 14.92 -14.30
C GLU A 772 33.39 15.26 -15.78
N THR A 773 32.61 14.46 -16.51
CA THR A 773 32.41 14.60 -17.95
C THR A 773 31.23 15.50 -18.32
N ILE A 774 30.41 15.91 -17.34
CA ILE A 774 29.27 16.79 -17.55
C ILE A 774 29.77 18.21 -17.85
N THR A 775 29.11 18.90 -18.77
CA THR A 775 29.41 20.31 -19.08
C THR A 775 29.26 21.17 -17.82
N ALA A 776 30.31 21.91 -17.47
CA ALA A 776 30.33 22.80 -16.32
C ALA A 776 29.90 24.22 -16.73
N TYR A 777 29.00 24.82 -15.95
CA TYR A 777 28.54 26.18 -16.12
C TYR A 777 28.97 27.02 -14.92
N GLU A 778 29.63 28.15 -15.19
CA GLU A 778 29.77 29.20 -14.18
C GLU A 778 28.43 29.92 -13.99
N LEU A 779 28.15 30.38 -12.77
CA LEU A 779 26.87 31.00 -12.43
C LEU A 779 26.50 32.16 -13.36
N GLU A 780 27.50 32.94 -13.77
CA GLU A 780 27.36 34.12 -14.63
C GLU A 780 26.97 33.78 -16.08
N ASN A 781 27.27 32.54 -16.51
CA ASN A 781 27.04 32.04 -17.87
C ASN A 781 25.70 31.30 -18.04
N LEU A 782 24.88 31.23 -16.98
CA LEU A 782 23.53 30.65 -17.02
C LEU A 782 22.48 31.61 -17.62
N ASN A 783 22.86 32.82 -18.05
CA ASN A 783 21.98 33.79 -18.72
C ASN A 783 21.75 33.45 -20.21
N PRO A 784 20.61 33.86 -20.82
CA PRO A 784 20.09 33.24 -22.03
C PRO A 784 20.99 33.50 -23.24
N ILE A 785 21.75 32.49 -23.64
CA ILE A 785 22.27 32.42 -25.00
C ILE A 785 21.04 32.15 -25.88
N ARG A 786 20.69 33.13 -26.72
CA ARG A 786 19.78 32.90 -27.84
C ARG A 786 20.31 31.71 -28.64
N ASP A 787 19.54 30.62 -28.67
CA ASP A 787 19.72 29.52 -29.61
C ASP A 787 19.52 30.03 -31.05
N GLU A 788 20.56 30.65 -31.60
CA GLU A 788 20.80 30.70 -33.05
C GLU A 788 22.06 29.88 -33.32
N GLN A 789 22.02 28.54 -33.15
CA GLN A 789 22.87 27.62 -33.93
C GLN A 789 22.67 26.11 -33.69
N PHE A 790 21.46 25.56 -33.54
CA PHE A 790 21.27 24.11 -33.74
C PHE A 790 19.95 23.77 -34.43
N PHE A 791 19.82 24.19 -35.69
CA PHE A 791 19.05 23.44 -36.68
C PHE A 791 19.95 23.25 -37.90
N PHE A 792 19.98 22.00 -38.39
CA PHE A 792 20.79 21.41 -39.48
C PHE A 792 22.08 20.66 -39.06
N ALA A 793 21.92 19.40 -38.69
CA ALA A 793 22.45 18.24 -39.44
C ALA A 793 21.74 16.96 -38.99
#